data_AF-A0A6P0MJ52-F1
#
_entry.id   AF-A0A6P0MJ52-F1
#
_cell.length_a   1.000
_cell.length_b   1.000
_cell.length_c   1.000
_cell.angle_alpha   90.00
_cell.angle_beta   90.00
_cell.angle_gamma   90.00
#
_symmetry.space_group_name_H-M   'P 1'
#
loop_
_entity.id
_entity.type
_entity.pdbx_description
1 polymer ?
#
loop_
_entity_poly.entity_id
_entity_poly.type
_entity_poly.pdbx_seq_one_letter_code
_entity_poly.pdbx_strand_id
1 'polypeptide(L)'
;MKKEKQSLLTNDKLQKPIVIVDTKVSDFTDWLENISLVKLAAVLGETAILFAVISFILTIPSRRLQKIQDARKVLHEESSNQYSDGRITALKLLNKYCVDNPGLQAKEANLSKITIKSCRHFPENKFSPKQWASMFRGPTPMKLSHANLKKADLSGANLAGINLQDSDLSGANLNDANLKGADLTNANLTGANLARADLEGAKLIGSKLDQSFLYGAKLNGADFSGASLKETKAMWADFQNAKFNHANLQSANFNRTQLHGADFYQANLQKASLRFANLRTKNEDSITQLNQQQERLPDVRIPFITSSLSISGKGFDAIPDCVNPKTILVEAELTGADLRGAQFCSVFQLKRAKNWEKAITAPNWKQQIKQSRQPRLRIALLKPKSNPSLFNAYELGMRRAANRRIEIWGVDIGAGIDSEVRKIRELINKDIDAIILTPANSKKLRQALEEARDAGVAIITVDYCLDDGIAKNLAIACYNTNSLEMGRDSGKELKQWIQKNRGKHPIFEDNQQQTIHIALVDGASHDGYYPYLEGFLKSIDEINKSSDISLKIVDSVGVTQGNDINKVKEMLQENGEIQIIWGGSNLATELAIKGVEDLGWEKKFVIFGILDLSRDKGKKLTDGNSPLQLIIDQAGIKIGRKAVKTAVEVLRGERSGEKYYKKDVPYNPLTQDDEDKVRELLNGVDSSD
;
A
#
# COMPACT_ATOMS: atom_id res chain seq x y z
N MET A 1 39.73 8.60 48.27
CA MET A 1 41.10 8.63 48.85
C MET A 1 42.07 8.46 47.68
N LYS A 2 42.48 9.57 47.07
CA LYS A 2 43.70 10.31 47.43
C LYS A 2 44.95 9.44 47.28
N LYS A 3 45.59 9.69 46.12
CA LYS A 3 47.03 9.68 45.85
C LYS A 3 47.69 8.31 45.72
N GLU A 4 48.00 7.90 44.49
CA GLU A 4 49.23 8.29 43.78
C GLU A 4 50.46 7.66 44.44
N LYS A 5 51.00 6.64 43.76
CA LYS A 5 52.27 6.75 43.01
C LYS A 5 53.46 7.03 43.94
N GLN A 6 54.12 5.97 44.41
CA GLN A 6 55.58 5.83 44.42
C GLN A 6 56.01 4.53 45.12
N SER A 7 56.23 3.48 44.34
CA SER A 7 57.52 2.75 44.20
C SER A 7 57.22 1.53 43.31
N LEU A 8 57.83 1.25 42.14
CA LEU A 8 59.12 1.59 41.55
C LEU A 8 60.26 1.57 42.56
N LEU A 9 61.03 0.48 42.49
CA LEU A 9 62.34 0.24 43.12
C LEU A 9 62.17 -0.19 44.59
N THR A 10 62.24 -1.47 44.93
CA THR A 10 63.56 -2.12 45.09
C THR A 10 63.37 -3.62 45.42
N ASN A 11 63.58 -4.51 44.45
CA ASN A 11 64.31 -5.75 44.74
C ASN A 11 65.07 -6.20 43.49
N ASP A 12 66.36 -5.88 43.51
CA ASP A 12 67.26 -5.74 42.35
C ASP A 12 67.96 -7.06 41.96
N LYS A 13 67.30 -8.21 42.17
CA LYS A 13 67.90 -9.53 41.89
C LYS A 13 67.00 -10.54 41.17
N LEU A 14 65.86 -10.10 40.64
CA LEU A 14 65.03 -10.94 39.75
C LEU A 14 64.76 -10.29 38.37
N GLN A 15 65.42 -9.16 38.09
CA GLN A 15 65.58 -8.61 36.75
C GLN A 15 66.93 -9.08 36.17
N LYS A 16 66.86 -9.97 35.15
CA LYS A 16 67.88 -10.32 34.12
C LYS A 16 68.00 -11.85 33.99
N PRO A 17 67.19 -12.44 33.09
CA PRO A 17 67.80 -12.94 31.85
C PRO A 17 67.12 -12.50 30.54
N ILE A 18 66.05 -11.70 30.57
CA ILE A 18 65.21 -11.49 29.35
C ILE A 18 65.55 -10.21 28.55
N VAL A 19 66.09 -9.16 29.18
CA VAL A 19 66.34 -7.87 28.48
C VAL A 19 67.62 -7.87 27.62
N ILE A 20 68.58 -8.76 27.88
CA ILE A 20 69.83 -8.87 27.09
C ILE A 20 69.57 -9.58 25.75
N VAL A 21 68.47 -10.34 25.64
CA VAL A 21 68.15 -11.11 24.44
C VAL A 21 67.41 -10.25 23.41
N ASP A 22 66.51 -9.35 23.82
CA ASP A 22 65.68 -8.58 22.85
C ASP A 22 66.44 -7.46 22.12
N THR A 23 67.37 -6.76 22.78
CA THR A 23 68.19 -5.73 22.10
C THR A 23 69.15 -6.37 21.11
N LYS A 24 69.79 -7.50 21.48
CA LYS A 24 70.66 -8.24 20.56
C LYS A 24 69.91 -8.95 19.43
N VAL A 25 68.65 -9.36 19.64
CA VAL A 25 67.83 -9.99 18.60
C VAL A 25 67.26 -8.95 17.64
N SER A 26 66.88 -7.76 18.12
CA SER A 26 66.47 -6.62 17.28
C SER A 26 67.63 -6.10 16.42
N ASP A 27 68.81 -5.92 17.03
CA ASP A 27 70.03 -5.52 16.30
C ASP A 27 70.48 -6.61 15.30
N PHE A 28 70.22 -7.89 15.61
CA PHE A 28 70.48 -9.02 14.72
C PHE A 28 69.47 -9.13 13.57
N THR A 29 68.20 -8.80 13.78
CA THR A 29 67.18 -8.75 12.71
C THR A 29 67.42 -7.58 11.75
N ASP A 30 67.81 -6.41 12.24
CA ASP A 30 68.14 -5.23 11.41
C ASP A 30 69.48 -5.41 10.65
N TRP A 31 70.40 -6.19 11.23
CA TRP A 31 71.63 -6.66 10.58
C TRP A 31 71.35 -7.72 9.49
N LEU A 32 70.41 -8.64 9.72
CA LEU A 32 70.00 -9.67 8.75
C LEU A 32 69.27 -9.08 7.53
N GLU A 33 68.52 -7.99 7.68
CA GLU A 33 67.85 -7.31 6.57
C GLU A 33 68.82 -6.59 5.61
N ASN A 34 70.04 -6.27 6.07
CA ASN A 34 71.04 -5.51 5.30
C ASN A 34 72.19 -6.36 4.69
N ILE A 35 72.19 -7.68 4.91
CA ILE A 35 73.24 -8.56 4.39
C ILE A 35 72.76 -9.32 3.15
N SER A 36 73.54 -9.19 2.06
CA SER A 36 73.44 -10.07 0.89
C SER A 36 73.57 -11.53 1.33
N LEU A 37 72.57 -12.35 0.98
CA LEU A 37 72.48 -13.80 1.19
C LEU A 37 73.79 -14.55 0.88
N VAL A 38 74.63 -14.01 -0.01
CA VAL A 38 75.92 -14.58 -0.42
C VAL A 38 77.01 -14.42 0.66
N LYS A 39 76.97 -13.36 1.48
CA LYS A 39 77.95 -13.13 2.57
C LYS A 39 77.61 -13.88 3.86
N LEU A 40 76.33 -14.22 4.07
CA LEU A 40 75.87 -14.98 5.25
C LEU A 40 76.28 -16.46 5.19
N ALA A 41 76.45 -17.00 3.97
CA ALA A 41 76.83 -18.40 3.73
C ALA A 41 78.29 -18.73 4.11
N ALA A 42 79.15 -17.73 4.31
CA ALA A 42 80.59 -17.95 4.41
C ALA A 42 81.16 -18.09 5.84
N VAL A 43 80.37 -17.89 6.92
CA VAL A 43 80.95 -17.64 8.26
C VAL A 43 80.45 -18.54 9.41
N LEU A 44 79.36 -19.30 9.27
CA LEU A 44 78.82 -20.06 10.41
C LEU A 44 78.51 -21.51 10.04
N GLY A 45 78.92 -22.44 10.91
CA GLY A 45 78.73 -23.89 10.77
C GLY A 45 77.38 -24.25 10.16
N GLU A 46 77.45 -24.76 8.92
CA GLU A 46 76.39 -24.63 7.92
C GLU A 46 75.11 -25.39 8.23
N THR A 47 75.15 -26.43 9.06
CA THR A 47 74.00 -27.34 9.19
C THR A 47 72.95 -26.83 10.18
N ALA A 48 73.31 -26.31 11.35
CA ALA A 48 72.34 -25.96 12.39
C ALA A 48 71.50 -24.72 12.04
N ILE A 49 72.11 -23.68 11.44
CA ILE A 49 71.40 -22.48 10.99
C ILE A 49 70.55 -22.81 9.76
N LEU A 50 71.07 -23.62 8.83
CA LEU A 50 70.30 -24.08 7.68
C LEU A 50 69.13 -24.96 8.12
N PHE A 51 69.29 -25.87 9.09
CA PHE A 51 68.20 -26.65 9.69
C PHE A 51 67.21 -25.76 10.44
N ALA A 52 67.65 -24.73 11.14
CA ALA A 52 66.77 -23.77 11.81
C ALA A 52 65.96 -22.94 10.79
N VAL A 53 66.58 -22.48 9.70
CA VAL A 53 65.93 -21.73 8.62
C VAL A 53 64.99 -22.65 7.82
N ILE A 54 65.41 -23.87 7.49
CA ILE A 54 64.56 -24.88 6.82
C ILE A 54 63.38 -25.26 7.72
N SER A 55 63.61 -25.54 9.00
CA SER A 55 62.55 -25.83 9.98
C SER A 55 61.60 -24.63 10.13
N PHE A 56 62.14 -23.41 10.18
CA PHE A 56 61.34 -22.19 10.20
C PHE A 56 60.46 -22.07 8.95
N ILE A 57 61.04 -22.25 7.75
CA ILE A 57 60.32 -22.18 6.48
C ILE A 57 59.25 -23.29 6.37
N LEU A 58 59.58 -24.52 6.74
CA LEU A 58 58.66 -25.66 6.70
C LEU A 58 57.51 -25.53 7.70
N THR A 59 57.71 -24.81 8.82
CA THR A 59 56.68 -24.61 9.86
C THR A 59 55.82 -23.36 9.67
N ILE A 60 56.15 -22.46 8.72
CA ILE A 60 55.35 -21.25 8.42
C ILE A 60 53.87 -21.57 8.15
N PRO A 61 53.50 -22.54 7.29
CA PRO A 61 52.10 -22.84 7.00
C PRO A 61 51.32 -23.27 8.25
N SER A 62 51.91 -24.17 9.05
CA SER A 62 51.28 -24.68 10.28
C SER A 62 51.08 -23.58 11.32
N ARG A 63 52.06 -22.67 11.48
CA ARG A 63 51.94 -21.52 12.41
C ARG A 63 50.87 -20.52 11.96
N ARG A 64 50.73 -20.30 10.64
CA ARG A 64 49.66 -19.44 10.09
C ARG A 64 48.29 -20.05 10.36
N LEU A 65 48.14 -21.35 10.13
CA LEU A 65 46.90 -22.06 10.41
C LEU A 65 46.51 -22.00 11.89
N GLN A 66 47.47 -22.18 12.80
CA GLN A 66 47.24 -22.04 14.24
C GLN A 66 46.73 -20.63 14.60
N LYS A 67 47.39 -19.58 14.10
CA LYS A 67 46.96 -18.18 14.31
C LYS A 67 45.53 -17.91 13.82
N ILE A 68 45.14 -18.50 12.69
CA ILE A 68 43.78 -18.39 12.16
C ILE A 68 42.77 -19.13 13.06
N GLN A 69 43.13 -20.33 13.54
CA GLN A 69 42.28 -21.10 14.45
C GLN A 69 42.10 -20.37 15.80
N ASP A 70 43.18 -19.82 16.36
CA ASP A 70 43.14 -19.05 17.60
C ASP A 70 42.26 -17.78 17.43
N ALA A 71 42.39 -17.07 16.31
CA ALA A 71 41.54 -15.91 16.02
C ALA A 71 40.06 -16.30 15.90
N ARG A 72 39.72 -17.41 15.23
CA ARG A 72 38.34 -17.90 15.17
C ARG A 72 37.84 -18.29 16.55
N LYS A 73 38.68 -18.93 17.37
CA LYS A 73 38.35 -19.31 18.74
C LYS A 73 37.99 -18.09 19.58
N VAL A 74 38.79 -17.02 19.52
CA VAL A 74 38.48 -15.73 20.19
C VAL A 74 37.12 -15.18 19.73
N LEU A 75 36.82 -15.24 18.42
CA LEU A 75 35.54 -14.77 17.89
C LEU A 75 34.33 -15.61 18.35
N HIS A 76 34.52 -16.91 18.58
CA HIS A 76 33.46 -17.80 19.07
C HIS A 76 33.26 -17.71 20.59
N GLU A 77 34.35 -17.77 21.36
CA GLU A 77 34.31 -17.84 22.83
C GLU A 77 33.89 -16.52 23.48
N GLU A 78 34.24 -15.37 22.87
CA GLU A 78 33.85 -14.06 23.42
C GLU A 78 32.43 -13.63 23.03
N SER A 79 31.68 -14.42 22.24
CA SER A 79 30.41 -14.06 21.59
C SER A 79 29.32 -13.44 22.49
N SER A 80 29.35 -13.66 23.81
CA SER A 80 28.39 -13.10 24.79
C SER A 80 28.81 -11.78 25.46
N ASN A 81 30.04 -11.29 25.26
CA ASN A 81 30.59 -10.15 25.99
C ASN A 81 30.64 -8.86 25.14
N GLN A 82 30.49 -7.69 25.78
CA GLN A 82 30.49 -6.36 25.16
C GLN A 82 31.92 -5.87 24.79
N TYR A 83 32.96 -6.36 25.48
CA TYR A 83 34.37 -6.00 25.25
C TYR A 83 35.00 -6.77 24.08
N SER A 84 35.87 -6.12 23.30
CA SER A 84 36.08 -6.48 21.89
C SER A 84 37.51 -6.35 21.34
N ASP A 85 38.50 -5.93 22.12
CA ASP A 85 39.88 -5.78 21.61
C ASP A 85 40.43 -7.09 21.04
N GLY A 86 40.08 -8.22 21.67
CA GLY A 86 40.33 -9.57 21.17
C GLY A 86 39.66 -9.81 19.81
N ARG A 87 38.35 -9.52 19.70
CA ARG A 87 37.59 -9.67 18.45
C ARG A 87 38.08 -8.77 17.31
N ILE A 88 38.41 -7.50 17.57
CA ILE A 88 38.98 -6.60 16.57
C ILE A 88 40.33 -7.15 16.10
N THR A 89 41.17 -7.59 17.03
CA THR A 89 42.49 -8.16 16.71
C THR A 89 42.35 -9.44 15.87
N ALA A 90 41.43 -10.33 16.26
CA ALA A 90 41.10 -11.53 15.52
C ALA A 90 40.58 -11.22 14.11
N LEU A 91 39.62 -10.30 13.96
CA LEU A 91 39.10 -9.90 12.64
C LEU A 91 40.17 -9.23 11.77
N LYS A 92 41.04 -8.38 12.35
CA LYS A 92 42.19 -7.81 11.63
C LYS A 92 43.16 -8.88 11.17
N LEU A 93 43.38 -9.93 11.97
CA LEU A 93 44.22 -11.06 11.62
C LEU A 93 43.61 -11.88 10.48
N LEU A 94 42.32 -12.20 10.55
CA LEU A 94 41.61 -12.91 9.49
C LEU A 94 41.60 -12.10 8.18
N ASN A 95 41.31 -10.80 8.26
CA ASN A 95 41.37 -9.87 7.13
C ASN A 95 42.78 -9.79 6.53
N LYS A 96 43.85 -9.79 7.36
CA LYS A 96 45.25 -9.82 6.89
C LYS A 96 45.56 -11.07 6.06
N TYR A 97 44.99 -12.21 6.43
CA TYR A 97 45.18 -13.48 5.72
C TYR A 97 44.07 -13.79 4.71
N CYS A 98 43.15 -12.85 4.45
CA CYS A 98 42.04 -13.02 3.53
C CYS A 98 41.21 -14.28 3.82
N VAL A 99 40.89 -14.47 5.09
CA VAL A 99 40.08 -15.61 5.56
C VAL A 99 38.65 -15.14 5.78
N ASP A 100 37.73 -15.66 4.97
CA ASP A 100 36.28 -15.48 5.16
C ASP A 100 35.83 -16.00 6.55
N ASN A 101 34.82 -15.34 7.12
CA ASN A 101 34.22 -15.74 8.39
C ASN A 101 32.69 -15.61 8.38
N PRO A 102 31.99 -16.38 7.54
CA PRO A 102 30.53 -16.42 7.54
C PRO A 102 30.00 -16.97 8.88
N GLY A 103 28.83 -16.51 9.31
CA GLY A 103 28.21 -16.95 10.55
C GLY A 103 28.84 -16.37 11.83
N LEU A 104 29.71 -15.37 11.71
CA LEU A 104 30.34 -14.67 12.84
C LEU A 104 29.31 -14.31 13.92
N GLN A 105 29.57 -14.70 15.17
CA GLN A 105 28.74 -14.34 16.32
C GLN A 105 29.42 -13.23 17.14
N ALA A 106 29.03 -11.98 16.89
CA ALA A 106 29.59 -10.80 17.55
C ALA A 106 28.48 -9.80 17.94
N LYS A 107 27.45 -10.32 18.61
CA LYS A 107 26.37 -9.52 19.18
C LYS A 107 26.93 -8.54 20.23
N GLU A 108 26.44 -7.30 20.20
CA GLU A 108 26.81 -6.23 21.15
C GLU A 108 28.32 -5.92 21.19
N ALA A 109 29.10 -6.41 20.22
CA ALA A 109 30.54 -6.21 20.17
C ALA A 109 30.88 -4.76 19.78
N ASN A 110 31.88 -4.18 20.44
CA ASN A 110 32.44 -2.91 20.01
C ASN A 110 33.50 -3.11 18.90
N LEU A 111 33.11 -2.97 17.65
CA LEU A 111 33.98 -3.06 16.47
C LEU A 111 34.15 -1.70 15.79
N SER A 112 34.12 -0.62 16.56
CA SER A 112 34.19 0.74 16.04
C SER A 112 35.49 0.96 15.26
N LYS A 113 35.37 1.65 14.11
CA LYS A 113 36.49 2.03 13.23
C LYS A 113 37.32 0.84 12.71
N ILE A 114 36.81 -0.39 12.78
CA ILE A 114 37.49 -1.55 12.19
C ILE A 114 37.64 -1.35 10.68
N THR A 115 38.78 -1.74 10.11
CA THR A 115 39.03 -1.66 8.67
C THR A 115 39.19 -3.06 8.09
N ILE A 116 38.24 -3.44 7.24
CA ILE A 116 38.25 -4.68 6.46
C ILE A 116 38.59 -4.31 5.01
N LYS A 117 39.65 -4.91 4.46
CA LYS A 117 40.16 -4.55 3.12
C LYS A 117 39.74 -5.62 2.13
N SER A 118 39.58 -5.24 0.87
CA SER A 118 39.39 -6.21 -0.21
C SER A 118 40.63 -7.10 -0.35
N CYS A 119 40.40 -8.36 -0.68
CA CYS A 119 41.37 -9.44 -0.54
C CYS A 119 41.60 -10.19 -1.84
N ARG A 120 42.85 -10.61 -2.10
CA ARG A 120 43.16 -11.56 -3.18
C ARG A 120 43.39 -12.93 -2.59
N HIS A 121 42.55 -13.89 -2.98
CA HIS A 121 42.71 -15.27 -2.57
C HIS A 121 43.77 -15.94 -3.45
N PHE A 122 44.88 -16.36 -2.85
CA PHE A 122 45.86 -17.21 -3.52
C PHE A 122 45.58 -18.67 -3.16
N PRO A 123 45.40 -19.57 -4.14
CA PRO A 123 45.19 -20.98 -3.84
C PRO A 123 46.47 -21.56 -3.22
N GLU A 124 46.37 -22.05 -1.98
CA GLU A 124 47.55 -22.48 -1.24
C GLU A 124 48.16 -23.78 -1.74
N ASN A 125 47.43 -24.64 -2.49
CA ASN A 125 47.98 -25.85 -3.11
C ASN A 125 47.07 -26.41 -4.23
N LYS A 126 47.71 -26.81 -5.34
CA LYS A 126 47.18 -27.39 -6.60
C LYS A 126 46.72 -26.40 -7.69
N PHE A 127 47.31 -26.59 -8.87
CA PHE A 127 47.18 -25.78 -10.08
C PHE A 127 46.09 -26.34 -11.00
N SER A 128 45.06 -25.54 -11.29
CA SER A 128 44.11 -25.80 -12.38
C SER A 128 43.81 -24.52 -13.19
N PRO A 129 43.49 -24.61 -14.50
CA PRO A 129 43.16 -23.45 -15.34
C PRO A 129 41.96 -22.63 -14.84
N LYS A 130 40.99 -23.25 -14.15
CA LYS A 130 39.86 -22.53 -13.51
C LYS A 130 40.32 -21.65 -12.33
N GLN A 131 41.38 -22.03 -11.62
CA GLN A 131 41.95 -21.22 -10.54
C GLN A 131 42.78 -20.04 -11.08
N TRP A 132 43.39 -20.17 -12.26
CA TRP A 132 43.99 -19.04 -12.97
C TRP A 132 42.95 -17.98 -13.33
N ALA A 133 41.77 -18.37 -13.79
CA ALA A 133 40.68 -17.44 -14.08
C ALA A 133 40.24 -16.63 -12.85
N SER A 134 40.31 -17.20 -11.64
CA SER A 134 40.05 -16.44 -10.40
C SER A 134 41.18 -15.49 -9.99
N MET A 135 42.43 -15.70 -10.42
CA MET A 135 43.54 -14.79 -10.16
C MET A 135 43.44 -13.48 -10.98
N PHE A 136 42.80 -13.54 -12.15
CA PHE A 136 42.51 -12.35 -12.98
C PHE A 136 41.18 -11.66 -12.62
N ARG A 137 40.41 -12.22 -11.68
CA ARG A 137 39.31 -11.48 -11.05
C ARG A 137 39.93 -10.53 -10.03
N GLY A 138 39.52 -9.27 -10.04
CA GLY A 138 39.98 -8.27 -9.07
C GLY A 138 39.77 -8.71 -7.61
N PRO A 139 40.32 -7.97 -6.63
CA PRO A 139 40.22 -8.34 -5.23
C PRO A 139 38.75 -8.55 -4.81
N THR A 140 38.48 -9.67 -4.16
CA THR A 140 37.17 -10.02 -3.62
C THR A 140 37.05 -9.52 -2.18
N PRO A 141 35.90 -8.98 -1.79
CA PRO A 141 35.66 -8.61 -0.40
C PRO A 141 35.64 -9.83 0.52
N MET A 142 36.07 -9.65 1.78
CA MET A 142 35.91 -10.66 2.83
C MET A 142 34.42 -10.91 3.09
N LYS A 143 34.05 -12.15 3.41
CA LYS A 143 32.66 -12.52 3.71
C LYS A 143 32.37 -12.59 5.20
N LEU A 144 31.29 -11.93 5.58
CA LEU A 144 30.62 -11.99 6.89
C LEU A 144 29.12 -12.31 6.70
N SER A 145 28.76 -13.06 5.66
CA SER A 145 27.38 -13.49 5.44
C SER A 145 26.88 -14.31 6.62
N HIS A 146 25.59 -14.21 6.96
CA HIS A 146 24.96 -14.83 8.12
C HIS A 146 25.56 -14.41 9.49
N ALA A 147 26.36 -13.34 9.55
CA ALA A 147 26.88 -12.86 10.82
C ALA A 147 25.77 -12.33 11.72
N ASN A 148 25.87 -12.59 13.01
CA ASN A 148 25.07 -11.96 14.06
C ASN A 148 25.88 -10.81 14.67
N LEU A 149 25.57 -9.60 14.23
CA LEU A 149 26.14 -8.32 14.63
C LEU A 149 25.08 -7.44 15.31
N LYS A 150 24.04 -8.06 15.88
CA LYS A 150 22.95 -7.38 16.56
C LYS A 150 23.50 -6.44 17.64
N LYS A 151 23.11 -5.17 17.59
CA LYS A 151 23.58 -4.10 18.50
C LYS A 151 25.10 -3.90 18.56
N ALA A 152 25.87 -4.43 17.60
CA ALA A 152 27.30 -4.17 17.55
C ALA A 152 27.57 -2.68 17.27
N ASP A 153 28.63 -2.14 17.85
CA ASP A 153 29.12 -0.81 17.50
C ASP A 153 30.14 -0.93 16.36
N LEU A 154 29.74 -0.54 15.16
CA LEU A 154 30.55 -0.50 13.94
C LEU A 154 30.75 0.96 13.48
N SER A 155 30.63 1.93 14.39
CA SER A 155 30.73 3.34 14.04
C SER A 155 32.10 3.67 13.42
N GLY A 156 32.09 4.35 12.29
CA GLY A 156 33.29 4.69 11.52
C GLY A 156 34.03 3.49 10.90
N ALA A 157 33.46 2.27 10.94
CA ALA A 157 34.10 1.09 10.36
C ALA A 157 34.22 1.23 8.84
N ASN A 158 35.34 0.76 8.28
CA ASN A 158 35.50 0.60 6.84
C ASN A 158 35.19 -0.86 6.45
N LEU A 159 34.03 -1.02 5.83
CA LEU A 159 33.40 -2.25 5.39
C LEU A 159 33.10 -2.20 3.88
N ALA A 160 33.85 -1.41 3.11
CA ALA A 160 33.61 -1.23 1.68
C ALA A 160 33.65 -2.57 0.92
N GLY A 161 32.61 -2.80 0.12
CA GLY A 161 32.42 -4.01 -0.68
C GLY A 161 32.09 -5.28 0.11
N ILE A 162 32.04 -5.24 1.45
CA ILE A 162 31.90 -6.45 2.27
C ILE A 162 30.64 -7.25 1.91
N ASN A 163 30.70 -8.58 2.02
CA ASN A 163 29.50 -9.41 1.93
C ASN A 163 28.91 -9.62 3.34
N LEU A 164 27.74 -9.05 3.57
CA LEU A 164 26.92 -9.13 4.78
C LEU A 164 25.53 -9.74 4.48
N GLN A 165 25.41 -10.54 3.41
CA GLN A 165 24.14 -11.19 3.05
C GLN A 165 23.58 -11.98 4.22
N ASP A 166 22.26 -11.87 4.44
CA ASP A 166 21.51 -12.56 5.50
C ASP A 166 22.07 -12.35 6.93
N SER A 167 22.83 -11.27 7.16
CA SER A 167 23.35 -10.93 8.50
C SER A 167 22.28 -10.26 9.38
N ASP A 168 22.39 -10.42 10.70
CA ASP A 168 21.59 -9.68 11.68
C ASP A 168 22.40 -8.50 12.23
N LEU A 169 22.08 -7.30 11.77
CA LEU A 169 22.62 -6.01 12.22
C LEU A 169 21.55 -5.22 13.00
N SER A 170 20.51 -5.88 13.53
CA SER A 170 19.41 -5.18 14.20
C SER A 170 19.92 -4.35 15.39
N GLY A 171 19.57 -3.07 15.41
CA GLY A 171 20.03 -2.11 16.41
C GLY A 171 21.54 -1.80 16.40
N ALA A 172 22.30 -2.24 15.39
CA ALA A 172 23.73 -1.95 15.29
C ALA A 172 23.99 -0.44 15.10
N ASN A 173 25.11 0.06 15.62
CA ASN A 173 25.56 1.42 15.38
C ASN A 173 26.57 1.45 14.22
N LEU A 174 26.13 1.88 13.04
CA LEU A 174 26.91 2.03 11.81
C LEU A 174 27.14 3.52 11.47
N ASN A 175 26.99 4.41 12.44
CA ASN A 175 27.17 5.84 12.24
C ASN A 175 28.57 6.15 11.65
N ASP A 176 28.63 6.94 10.58
CA ASP A 176 29.84 7.27 9.82
C ASP A 176 30.60 6.05 9.21
N ALA A 177 30.00 4.85 9.16
CA ALA A 177 30.63 3.68 8.56
C ALA A 177 30.70 3.78 7.02
N ASN A 178 31.76 3.23 6.42
CA ASN A 178 31.89 3.07 4.97
C ASN A 178 31.44 1.66 4.57
N LEU A 179 30.29 1.58 3.92
CA LEU A 179 29.64 0.39 3.36
C LEU A 179 29.52 0.50 1.82
N LYS A 180 30.35 1.32 1.17
CA LYS A 180 30.29 1.54 -0.28
C LYS A 180 30.39 0.21 -1.03
N GLY A 181 29.39 -0.07 -1.87
CA GLY A 181 29.29 -1.31 -2.64
C GLY A 181 29.10 -2.60 -1.83
N ALA A 182 28.81 -2.51 -0.52
CA ALA A 182 28.57 -3.68 0.32
C ALA A 182 27.32 -4.45 -0.14
N ASP A 183 27.32 -5.76 0.08
CA ASP A 183 26.18 -6.62 -0.18
C ASP A 183 25.46 -6.95 1.12
N LEU A 184 24.32 -6.29 1.35
CA LEU A 184 23.42 -6.41 2.49
C LEU A 184 22.10 -7.10 2.09
N THR A 185 22.11 -7.90 1.01
CA THR A 185 20.92 -8.62 0.55
C THR A 185 20.32 -9.44 1.69
N ASN A 186 19.02 -9.30 1.95
CA ASN A 186 18.26 -9.92 3.04
C ASN A 186 18.78 -9.63 4.47
N ALA A 187 19.72 -8.71 4.67
CA ALA A 187 20.21 -8.38 6.00
C ALA A 187 19.11 -7.73 6.86
N ASN A 188 19.14 -8.00 8.17
CA ASN A 188 18.27 -7.36 9.14
C ASN A 188 18.97 -6.14 9.76
N LEU A 189 18.54 -4.94 9.39
CA LEU A 189 19.01 -3.64 9.87
C LEU A 189 17.94 -2.91 10.70
N THR A 190 16.92 -3.63 11.20
CA THR A 190 15.82 -3.02 11.97
C THR A 190 16.37 -2.22 13.15
N GLY A 191 16.01 -0.94 13.24
CA GLY A 191 16.45 -0.01 14.28
C GLY A 191 17.95 0.34 14.26
N ALA A 192 18.71 -0.05 13.23
CA ALA A 192 20.13 0.28 13.14
C ALA A 192 20.36 1.79 12.93
N ASN A 193 21.46 2.30 13.47
CA ASN A 193 21.89 3.69 13.26
C ASN A 193 22.91 3.76 12.12
N LEU A 194 22.48 4.19 10.93
CA LEU A 194 23.28 4.37 9.72
C LEU A 194 23.50 5.87 9.41
N ALA A 195 23.37 6.76 10.40
CA ALA A 195 23.55 8.19 10.20
C ALA A 195 24.93 8.49 9.60
N ARG A 196 24.97 9.29 8.52
CA ARG A 196 26.17 9.68 7.77
C ARG A 196 27.00 8.51 7.21
N ALA A 197 26.48 7.29 7.22
CA ALA A 197 27.16 6.15 6.60
C ALA A 197 27.23 6.32 5.06
N ASP A 198 28.27 5.77 4.46
CA ASP A 198 28.44 5.72 3.01
C ASP A 198 28.01 4.35 2.47
N LEU A 199 26.84 4.28 1.85
CA LEU A 199 26.26 3.11 1.21
C LEU A 199 26.17 3.27 -0.32
N GLU A 200 27.02 4.11 -0.92
CA GLU A 200 27.02 4.31 -2.38
C GLU A 200 27.12 2.96 -3.11
N GLY A 201 26.16 2.67 -3.99
CA GLY A 201 26.09 1.44 -4.77
C GLY A 201 25.90 0.14 -3.96
N ALA A 202 25.54 0.22 -2.68
CA ALA A 202 25.28 -0.97 -1.86
C ALA A 202 24.04 -1.73 -2.33
N LYS A 203 24.03 -3.06 -2.17
CA LYS A 203 22.88 -3.92 -2.45
C LYS A 203 22.12 -4.18 -1.16
N LEU A 204 20.89 -3.68 -1.06
CA LEU A 204 19.99 -3.84 0.08
C LEU A 204 18.71 -4.61 -0.30
N ILE A 205 18.80 -5.44 -1.35
CA ILE A 205 17.66 -6.18 -1.91
C ILE A 205 17.04 -7.07 -0.81
N GLY A 206 15.73 -6.95 -0.59
CA GLY A 206 15.01 -7.75 0.42
C GLY A 206 15.40 -7.49 1.88
N SER A 207 16.26 -6.51 2.17
CA SER A 207 16.71 -6.21 3.53
C SER A 207 15.62 -5.56 4.39
N LYS A 208 15.76 -5.62 5.72
CA LYS A 208 14.83 -5.02 6.69
C LYS A 208 15.47 -3.82 7.37
N LEU A 209 15.08 -2.61 6.99
CA LEU A 209 15.53 -1.33 7.56
C LEU A 209 14.45 -0.62 8.41
N ASP A 210 13.40 -1.33 8.80
CA ASP A 210 12.31 -0.76 9.59
C ASP A 210 12.84 -0.01 10.83
N GLN A 211 12.34 1.20 11.05
CA GLN A 211 12.72 2.08 12.17
C GLN A 211 14.22 2.46 12.24
N SER A 212 15.00 2.22 11.19
CA SER A 212 16.42 2.60 11.14
C SER A 212 16.62 4.12 10.97
N PHE A 213 17.83 4.58 11.27
CA PHE A 213 18.22 5.99 11.18
C PHE A 213 19.24 6.19 10.07
N LEU A 214 18.88 6.95 9.03
CA LEU A 214 19.68 7.21 7.83
C LEU A 214 20.05 8.69 7.68
N TYR A 215 20.02 9.48 8.75
CA TYR A 215 20.25 10.93 8.68
C TYR A 215 21.55 11.28 7.95
N GLY A 216 21.45 11.99 6.82
CA GLY A 216 22.60 12.41 6.03
C GLY A 216 23.45 11.28 5.44
N ALA A 217 22.94 10.04 5.37
CA ALA A 217 23.63 8.93 4.75
C ALA A 217 23.77 9.12 3.23
N LYS A 218 24.84 8.57 2.63
CA LYS A 218 25.07 8.59 1.18
C LYS A 218 24.62 7.26 0.59
N LEU A 219 23.61 7.26 -0.26
CA LEU A 219 22.94 6.07 -0.80
C LEU A 219 22.80 6.14 -2.32
N ASN A 220 23.67 6.90 -2.97
CA ASN A 220 23.69 7.08 -4.42
C ASN A 220 23.80 5.71 -5.12
N GLY A 221 22.83 5.39 -5.96
CA GLY A 221 22.77 4.13 -6.72
C GLY A 221 22.53 2.87 -5.89
N ALA A 222 22.17 2.98 -4.62
CA ALA A 222 21.88 1.82 -3.77
C ALA A 222 20.58 1.11 -4.22
N ASP A 223 20.55 -0.21 -4.10
CA ASP A 223 19.44 -1.05 -4.53
C ASP A 223 18.60 -1.54 -3.34
N PHE A 224 17.43 -0.96 -3.14
CA PHE A 224 16.44 -1.30 -2.11
C PHE A 224 15.31 -2.18 -2.65
N SER A 225 15.51 -2.87 -3.78
CA SER A 225 14.42 -3.65 -4.38
C SER A 225 13.86 -4.69 -3.40
N GLY A 226 12.55 -4.64 -3.15
CA GLY A 226 11.85 -5.51 -2.20
C GLY A 226 12.21 -5.30 -0.71
N ALA A 227 13.00 -4.28 -0.37
CA ALA A 227 13.38 -3.98 1.01
C ALA A 227 12.20 -3.40 1.81
N SER A 228 12.23 -3.57 3.13
CA SER A 228 11.31 -2.92 4.06
C SER A 228 12.01 -1.74 4.74
N LEU A 229 11.42 -0.55 4.66
CA LEU A 229 11.90 0.71 5.23
C LEU A 229 10.78 1.40 6.02
N LYS A 230 9.94 0.62 6.71
CA LYS A 230 8.79 1.17 7.44
C LYS A 230 9.29 2.08 8.56
N GLU A 231 8.72 3.27 8.67
CA GLU A 231 9.05 4.24 9.72
C GLU A 231 10.54 4.63 9.78
N THR A 232 11.30 4.37 8.70
CA THR A 232 12.71 4.74 8.60
C THR A 232 12.88 6.26 8.62
N LYS A 233 13.92 6.74 9.30
CA LYS A 233 14.21 8.18 9.45
C LYS A 233 15.39 8.57 8.57
N ALA A 234 15.12 9.09 7.37
CA ALA A 234 16.12 9.32 6.33
C ALA A 234 16.31 10.79 5.97
N MET A 235 15.98 11.72 6.87
CA MET A 235 16.10 13.16 6.59
C MET A 235 17.53 13.53 6.15
N TRP A 236 17.63 14.37 5.11
CA TRP A 236 18.90 14.83 4.50
C TRP A 236 19.75 13.75 3.82
N ALA A 237 19.29 12.52 3.72
CA ALA A 237 20.01 11.46 3.02
C ALA A 237 20.02 11.67 1.50
N ASP A 238 21.01 11.07 0.86
CA ASP A 238 21.33 11.22 -0.55
C ASP A 238 21.03 9.92 -1.32
N PHE A 239 19.84 9.80 -1.92
CA PHE A 239 19.33 8.60 -2.59
C PHE A 239 19.31 8.73 -4.11
N GLN A 240 20.27 9.45 -4.69
CA GLN A 240 20.29 9.69 -6.14
C GLN A 240 20.38 8.37 -6.90
N ASN A 241 19.53 8.16 -7.88
CA ASN A 241 19.47 6.93 -8.68
C ASN A 241 19.29 5.65 -7.84
N ALA A 242 18.79 5.77 -6.60
CA ALA A 242 18.46 4.61 -5.78
C ALA A 242 17.24 3.87 -6.36
N LYS A 243 17.22 2.55 -6.21
CA LYS A 243 16.13 1.70 -6.70
C LYS A 243 15.25 1.26 -5.54
N PHE A 244 13.98 1.63 -5.53
CA PHE A 244 12.98 1.25 -4.53
C PHE A 244 11.94 0.28 -5.09
N ASN A 245 12.30 -0.50 -6.11
CA ASN A 245 11.37 -1.37 -6.81
C ASN A 245 10.70 -2.35 -5.83
N HIS A 246 9.38 -2.33 -5.70
CA HIS A 246 8.64 -3.16 -4.73
C HIS A 246 9.00 -2.91 -3.25
N ALA A 247 9.71 -1.84 -2.92
CA ALA A 247 10.11 -1.54 -1.55
C ALA A 247 8.91 -1.04 -0.72
N ASN A 248 8.91 -1.35 0.57
CA ASN A 248 7.92 -0.84 1.52
C ASN A 248 8.48 0.38 2.28
N LEU A 249 8.00 1.57 1.95
CA LEU A 249 8.42 2.86 2.52
C LEU A 249 7.34 3.47 3.43
N GLN A 250 6.41 2.65 3.92
CA GLN A 250 5.26 3.12 4.70
C GLN A 250 5.70 3.93 5.91
N SER A 251 5.11 5.12 6.08
CA SER A 251 5.41 6.05 7.18
C SER A 251 6.89 6.50 7.28
N ALA A 252 7.70 6.27 6.23
CA ALA A 252 9.09 6.68 6.23
C ALA A 252 9.25 8.19 6.10
N ASN A 253 10.29 8.75 6.71
CA ASN A 253 10.60 10.18 6.68
C ASN A 253 11.75 10.46 5.70
N PHE A 254 11.40 10.87 4.49
CA PHE A 254 12.28 11.28 3.40
C PHE A 254 12.37 12.81 3.26
N ASN A 255 12.10 13.56 4.33
CA ASN A 255 12.12 15.02 4.24
C ASN A 255 13.51 15.54 3.86
N ARG A 256 13.55 16.51 2.93
CA ARG A 256 14.78 17.16 2.47
C ARG A 256 15.84 16.18 1.94
N THR A 257 15.42 15.02 1.43
CA THR A 257 16.30 14.06 0.77
C THR A 257 16.58 14.46 -0.66
N GLN A 258 17.72 14.00 -1.19
CA GLN A 258 17.97 13.99 -2.63
C GLN A 258 17.50 12.65 -3.19
N LEU A 259 16.56 12.68 -4.13
CA LEU A 259 15.91 11.51 -4.74
C LEU A 259 15.95 11.59 -6.27
N HIS A 260 16.90 12.36 -6.82
CA HIS A 260 16.93 12.56 -8.25
C HIS A 260 17.22 11.23 -8.97
N GLY A 261 16.45 10.95 -10.02
CA GLY A 261 16.52 9.68 -10.75
C GLY A 261 16.18 8.43 -9.93
N ALA A 262 15.64 8.56 -8.71
CA ALA A 262 15.22 7.40 -7.92
C ALA A 262 14.01 6.70 -8.57
N ASP A 263 14.03 5.37 -8.57
CA ASP A 263 12.98 4.53 -9.14
C ASP A 263 12.05 4.01 -8.04
N PHE A 264 10.77 4.35 -8.12
CA PHE A 264 9.74 3.93 -7.16
C PHE A 264 8.74 2.92 -7.74
N TYR A 265 9.12 2.18 -8.78
CA TYR A 265 8.22 1.20 -9.41
C TYR A 265 7.66 0.21 -8.38
N GLN A 266 6.33 0.17 -8.24
CA GLN A 266 5.63 -0.69 -7.25
C GLN A 266 6.02 -0.47 -5.78
N ALA A 267 6.65 0.66 -5.44
CA ALA A 267 6.96 0.96 -4.05
C ALA A 267 5.70 1.37 -3.27
N ASN A 268 5.67 1.10 -1.97
CA ASN A 268 4.62 1.56 -1.06
C ASN A 268 5.09 2.78 -0.27
N LEU A 269 4.68 3.99 -0.65
CA LEU A 269 4.96 5.24 0.06
C LEU A 269 3.79 5.70 0.94
N GLN A 270 2.87 4.81 1.33
CA GLN A 270 1.73 5.19 2.14
C GLN A 270 2.18 5.92 3.42
N LYS A 271 1.59 7.10 3.71
CA LYS A 271 1.94 7.96 4.85
C LYS A 271 3.40 8.41 4.91
N ALA A 272 4.21 8.15 3.87
CA ALA A 272 5.59 8.61 3.82
C ALA A 272 5.63 10.13 3.71
N SER A 273 6.62 10.76 4.32
CA SER A 273 6.83 12.20 4.25
C SER A 273 7.98 12.51 3.30
N LEU A 274 7.68 13.17 2.18
CA LEU A 274 8.66 13.62 1.19
C LEU A 274 8.75 15.16 1.14
N ARG A 275 8.52 15.83 2.28
CA ARG A 275 8.50 17.29 2.33
C ARG A 275 9.85 17.85 1.92
N PHE A 276 9.85 18.79 0.99
CA PHE A 276 11.08 19.40 0.47
C PHE A 276 12.09 18.41 -0.12
N ALA A 277 11.66 17.20 -0.48
CA ALA A 277 12.52 16.23 -1.15
C ALA A 277 12.73 16.62 -2.62
N ASN A 278 13.90 16.31 -3.17
CA ASN A 278 14.25 16.61 -4.55
C ASN A 278 14.10 15.36 -5.44
N LEU A 279 13.03 15.24 -6.22
CA LEU A 279 12.77 14.11 -7.12
C LEU A 279 13.09 14.42 -8.59
N ARG A 280 13.96 15.41 -8.87
CA ARG A 280 14.26 15.82 -10.25
C ARG A 280 14.82 14.69 -11.12
N THR A 281 14.65 14.76 -12.43
CA THR A 281 15.47 13.92 -13.36
C THR A 281 16.69 14.65 -13.90
N LYS A 282 17.77 13.89 -14.10
CA LYS A 282 19.10 14.31 -14.60
C LYS A 282 19.12 15.26 -15.81
N ASN A 283 18.08 15.24 -16.67
CA ASN A 283 18.08 16.03 -17.91
C ASN A 283 18.09 17.56 -17.68
N GLU A 284 17.73 18.07 -16.51
CA GLU A 284 17.78 19.52 -16.24
C GLU A 284 19.19 20.02 -15.86
N ASP A 285 20.09 19.18 -15.36
CA ASP A 285 21.47 19.60 -15.04
C ASP A 285 22.23 19.98 -16.32
N SER A 286 22.01 19.23 -17.41
CA SER A 286 22.62 19.52 -18.71
C SER A 286 22.02 20.76 -19.38
N ILE A 287 20.71 20.98 -19.30
CA ILE A 287 20.05 22.14 -19.92
C ILE A 287 20.42 23.44 -19.17
N THR A 288 20.53 23.40 -17.84
CA THR A 288 20.89 24.58 -17.05
C THR A 288 22.37 24.94 -17.19
N GLN A 289 23.27 23.96 -17.30
CA GLN A 289 24.70 24.20 -17.57
C GLN A 289 24.98 24.63 -19.01
N LEU A 290 24.25 24.11 -20.01
CA LEU A 290 24.36 24.54 -21.40
C LEU A 290 23.93 26.00 -21.57
N ASN A 291 22.83 26.41 -20.93
CA ASN A 291 22.37 27.81 -20.98
C ASN A 291 23.33 28.79 -20.28
N GLN A 292 24.06 28.35 -19.24
CA GLN A 292 25.08 29.17 -18.58
C GLN A 292 26.40 29.26 -19.37
N GLN A 293 26.70 28.31 -20.25
CA GLN A 293 27.87 28.38 -21.14
C GLN A 293 27.57 29.14 -22.44
N GLN A 294 26.30 29.25 -22.84
CA GLN A 294 25.90 29.96 -24.06
C GLN A 294 25.92 31.49 -23.92
N GLU A 295 25.92 32.03 -22.69
CA GLU A 295 26.06 33.48 -22.41
C GLU A 295 27.52 33.98 -22.38
N ARG A 296 28.52 33.14 -22.70
CA ARG A 296 29.96 33.51 -22.63
C ARG A 296 30.75 33.33 -23.93
N LEU A 297 30.12 33.44 -25.10
CA LEU A 297 30.85 33.51 -26.37
C LEU A 297 30.41 34.73 -27.18
N PRO A 298 31.34 35.58 -27.66
CA PRO A 298 31.00 36.68 -28.54
C PRO A 298 30.65 36.17 -29.94
N ASP A 299 29.74 36.88 -30.59
CA ASP A 299 29.18 36.65 -31.92
C ASP A 299 30.18 36.05 -32.93
N VAL A 300 30.00 34.77 -33.26
CA VAL A 300 30.50 34.18 -34.50
C VAL A 300 29.34 33.49 -35.20
N ARG A 301 28.84 34.11 -36.27
CA ARG A 301 27.86 33.50 -37.18
C ARG A 301 28.53 32.33 -37.90
N ILE A 302 28.07 31.10 -37.63
CA ILE A 302 28.38 29.93 -38.47
C ILE A 302 27.06 29.38 -39.03
N PRO A 303 26.99 29.01 -40.33
CA PRO A 303 25.75 28.60 -40.97
C PRO A 303 25.27 27.24 -40.46
N PHE A 304 23.94 27.09 -40.40
CA PHE A 304 23.24 25.84 -40.14
C PHE A 304 23.78 24.70 -41.03
N ILE A 305 24.34 23.67 -40.41
CA ILE A 305 24.44 22.33 -41.00
C ILE A 305 23.63 21.40 -40.09
N THR A 306 22.45 21.02 -40.58
CA THR A 306 21.68 19.91 -40.05
C THR A 306 22.45 18.62 -40.33
N SER A 307 23.07 18.03 -39.32
CA SER A 307 23.43 16.61 -39.39
C SER A 307 23.02 15.93 -38.08
N SER A 308 22.17 14.93 -38.26
CA SER A 308 21.74 13.97 -37.26
C SER A 308 22.94 13.18 -36.75
N LEU A 309 23.34 13.39 -35.49
CA LEU A 309 24.14 12.43 -34.75
C LEU A 309 23.28 11.82 -33.66
N SER A 310 22.77 10.62 -33.95
CA SER A 310 22.23 9.70 -32.98
C SER A 310 23.35 9.25 -32.03
N ILE A 311 23.40 9.83 -30.84
CA ILE A 311 24.22 9.30 -29.75
C ILE A 311 23.39 8.20 -29.08
N SER A 312 23.68 6.94 -29.44
CA SER A 312 23.18 5.76 -28.76
C SER A 312 23.89 5.62 -27.40
N GLY A 313 23.40 6.35 -26.39
CA GLY A 313 23.75 6.09 -24.99
C GLY A 313 22.88 4.96 -24.45
N LYS A 314 23.41 3.74 -24.35
CA LYS A 314 22.83 2.72 -23.48
C LYS A 314 23.02 3.15 -22.03
N GLY A 315 21.95 3.37 -21.28
CA GLY A 315 22.01 3.65 -19.85
C GLY A 315 20.66 3.92 -19.21
N PHE A 316 20.20 2.93 -18.43
CA PHE A 316 18.95 2.81 -17.67
C PHE A 316 17.73 2.31 -18.47
N ASP A 317 17.33 1.09 -18.12
CA ASP A 317 16.12 0.43 -18.62
C ASP A 317 14.93 1.38 -18.48
N ALA A 318 14.16 1.53 -19.56
CA ALA A 318 12.90 2.23 -19.52
C ALA A 318 12.06 1.67 -18.36
N ILE A 319 11.41 2.54 -17.57
CA ILE A 319 10.41 2.11 -16.59
C ILE A 319 9.50 1.09 -17.29
N PRO A 320 9.42 -0.18 -16.81
CA PRO A 320 8.61 -1.21 -17.43
C PRO A 320 7.19 -0.69 -17.69
N ASP A 321 6.61 -1.05 -18.84
CA ASP A 321 5.33 -0.54 -19.36
C ASP A 321 4.41 0.08 -18.30
N CYS A 322 4.31 1.42 -18.32
CA CYS A 322 3.59 2.26 -17.35
C CYS A 322 2.05 2.15 -17.49
N VAL A 323 1.53 0.95 -17.73
CA VAL A 323 0.12 0.68 -18.06
C VAL A 323 -0.77 0.62 -16.81
N ASN A 324 -0.19 0.55 -15.61
CA ASN A 324 -0.93 0.51 -14.34
C ASN A 324 -0.15 1.28 -13.24
N PRO A 325 -0.71 2.33 -12.59
CA PRO A 325 -0.01 3.06 -11.54
C PRO A 325 0.04 2.22 -10.25
N LYS A 326 1.13 1.46 -10.08
CA LYS A 326 1.29 0.51 -8.97
C LYS A 326 2.03 1.05 -7.73
N THR A 327 2.67 2.21 -7.81
CA THR A 327 3.27 2.88 -6.64
C THR A 327 2.15 3.46 -5.77
N ILE A 328 2.10 3.06 -4.51
CA ILE A 328 1.10 3.50 -3.54
C ILE A 328 1.57 4.83 -2.94
N LEU A 329 0.76 5.88 -3.06
CA LEU A 329 1.06 7.22 -2.55
C LEU A 329 0.01 7.74 -1.56
N VAL A 330 -0.89 6.87 -1.09
CA VAL A 330 -2.00 7.23 -0.20
C VAL A 330 -1.47 7.93 1.05
N GLU A 331 -1.96 9.13 1.34
CA GLU A 331 -1.52 9.97 2.47
C GLU A 331 -0.01 10.32 2.46
N ALA A 332 0.72 10.05 1.38
CA ALA A 332 2.11 10.48 1.25
C ALA A 332 2.17 12.02 1.18
N GLU A 333 2.99 12.65 2.00
CA GLU A 333 3.05 14.12 2.13
C GLU A 333 4.09 14.70 1.15
N LEU A 334 3.64 15.51 0.19
CA LEU A 334 4.50 16.09 -0.85
C LEU A 334 4.75 17.60 -0.71
N THR A 335 4.39 18.22 0.42
CA THR A 335 4.55 19.67 0.63
C THR A 335 6.00 20.13 0.37
N GLY A 336 6.19 21.02 -0.60
CA GLY A 336 7.49 21.57 -0.99
C GLY A 336 8.41 20.60 -1.75
N ALA A 337 7.97 19.39 -2.10
CA ALA A 337 8.76 18.46 -2.90
C ALA A 337 8.98 19.00 -4.32
N ASP A 338 10.16 18.75 -4.90
CA ASP A 338 10.47 19.12 -6.27
C ASP A 338 10.22 17.93 -7.20
N LEU A 339 9.15 18.03 -8.01
CA LEU A 339 8.65 16.93 -8.84
C LEU A 339 9.08 17.04 -10.32
N ARG A 340 9.96 17.99 -10.68
CA ARG A 340 10.32 18.26 -12.08
C ARG A 340 10.96 17.05 -12.76
N GLY A 341 10.25 16.48 -13.71
CA GLY A 341 10.68 15.27 -14.42
C GLY A 341 10.66 13.99 -13.58
N ALA A 342 10.14 14.01 -12.35
CA ALA A 342 10.17 12.87 -11.44
C ALA A 342 9.65 11.57 -12.09
N GLN A 343 10.32 10.45 -11.81
CA GLN A 343 10.07 9.16 -12.43
C GLN A 343 8.82 8.47 -11.88
N PHE A 344 7.65 9.00 -12.24
CA PHE A 344 6.35 8.40 -11.96
C PHE A 344 5.67 7.94 -13.25
N CYS A 345 4.80 6.94 -13.15
CA CYS A 345 4.10 6.39 -14.32
C CYS A 345 3.15 7.42 -14.98
N SER A 346 2.57 8.32 -14.18
CA SER A 346 1.78 9.45 -14.65
C SER A 346 1.59 10.51 -13.57
N VAL A 347 1.22 11.73 -13.96
CA VAL A 347 0.80 12.79 -13.03
C VAL A 347 -0.40 12.35 -12.16
N PHE A 348 -1.29 11.50 -12.68
CA PHE A 348 -2.45 11.01 -11.91
C PHE A 348 -2.03 10.17 -10.70
N GLN A 349 -0.94 9.41 -10.81
CA GLN A 349 -0.39 8.65 -9.70
C GLN A 349 0.06 9.58 -8.55
N LEU A 350 0.76 10.67 -8.88
CA LEU A 350 1.20 11.67 -7.91
C LEU A 350 0.04 12.39 -7.20
N LYS A 351 -1.05 12.64 -7.93
CA LYS A 351 -2.23 13.30 -7.36
C LYS A 351 -2.95 12.48 -6.28
N ARG A 352 -2.63 11.20 -6.11
CA ARG A 352 -3.12 10.36 -5.01
C ARG A 352 -2.43 10.69 -3.68
N ALA A 353 -1.34 11.44 -3.71
CA ALA A 353 -0.61 11.90 -2.52
C ALA A 353 -1.30 13.09 -1.83
N LYS A 354 -1.02 13.27 -0.54
CA LYS A 354 -1.48 14.39 0.27
C LYS A 354 -0.67 15.66 -0.03
N ASN A 355 -1.37 16.79 -0.13
CA ASN A 355 -0.79 18.12 -0.38
C ASN A 355 0.09 18.18 -1.64
N TRP A 356 -0.17 17.34 -2.66
CA TRP A 356 0.62 17.30 -3.90
C TRP A 356 0.61 18.66 -4.62
N GLU A 357 -0.47 19.43 -4.46
CA GLU A 357 -0.62 20.78 -4.99
C GLU A 357 0.32 21.81 -4.34
N LYS A 358 0.83 21.51 -3.14
CA LYS A 358 1.80 22.34 -2.41
C LYS A 358 3.26 21.94 -2.69
N ALA A 359 3.50 21.05 -3.65
CA ALA A 359 4.84 20.77 -4.17
C ALA A 359 5.44 22.03 -4.83
N ILE A 360 6.76 22.08 -5.01
CA ILE A 360 7.40 23.13 -5.81
C ILE A 360 6.89 23.00 -7.24
N THR A 361 6.20 24.04 -7.73
CA THR A 361 5.60 24.05 -9.06
C THR A 361 6.41 24.97 -9.97
N ALA A 362 6.98 24.40 -11.04
CA ALA A 362 7.57 25.15 -12.16
C ALA A 362 6.61 25.12 -13.37
N PRO A 363 6.63 26.09 -14.29
CA PRO A 363 5.87 26.00 -15.52
C PRO A 363 6.10 24.64 -16.21
N ASN A 364 5.03 23.98 -16.66
CA ASN A 364 5.06 22.72 -17.40
C ASN A 364 5.66 21.49 -16.68
N TRP A 365 5.91 21.51 -15.35
CA TRP A 365 6.45 20.34 -14.63
C TRP A 365 5.64 19.05 -14.86
N LYS A 366 4.31 19.16 -15.00
CA LYS A 366 3.40 18.04 -15.30
C LYS A 366 3.61 17.44 -16.69
N GLN A 367 4.13 18.21 -17.65
CA GLN A 367 4.47 17.73 -18.99
C GLN A 367 5.80 16.98 -19.01
N GLN A 368 6.68 17.27 -18.04
CA GLN A 368 7.97 16.60 -17.88
C GLN A 368 7.81 15.19 -17.27
N ILE A 369 6.72 14.93 -16.54
CA ILE A 369 6.37 13.59 -16.08
C ILE A 369 5.73 12.83 -17.23
N LYS A 370 6.14 11.57 -17.44
CA LYS A 370 5.66 10.71 -18.52
C LYS A 370 4.13 10.76 -18.58
N GLN A 371 3.60 11.38 -19.63
CA GLN A 371 2.16 11.47 -19.86
C GLN A 371 1.69 10.16 -20.47
N SER A 372 1.43 9.16 -19.63
CA SER A 372 0.60 8.05 -20.10
C SER A 372 -0.79 8.59 -20.40
N ARG A 373 -1.42 8.01 -21.43
CA ARG A 373 -2.89 7.98 -21.56
C ARG A 373 -3.50 7.73 -20.16
N GLN A 374 -4.57 8.47 -19.79
CA GLN A 374 -5.30 8.25 -18.53
C GLN A 374 -5.46 6.75 -18.25
N PRO A 375 -5.06 6.26 -17.07
CA PRO A 375 -5.11 4.85 -16.76
C PRO A 375 -6.55 4.34 -16.90
N ARG A 376 -6.70 3.10 -17.38
CA ARG A 376 -7.99 2.42 -17.27
C ARG A 376 -8.26 2.19 -15.79
N LEU A 377 -9.43 2.62 -15.30
CA LEU A 377 -9.85 2.43 -13.92
C LEU A 377 -10.77 1.22 -13.83
N ARG A 378 -10.57 0.37 -12.82
CA ARG A 378 -11.45 -0.75 -12.51
C ARG A 378 -12.20 -0.45 -11.22
N ILE A 379 -13.52 -0.42 -11.31
CA ILE A 379 -14.41 -0.06 -10.20
C ILE A 379 -15.35 -1.24 -9.93
N ALA A 380 -15.29 -1.79 -8.73
CA ALA A 380 -16.13 -2.90 -8.32
C ALA A 380 -17.38 -2.41 -7.58
N LEU A 381 -18.51 -3.06 -7.85
CA LEU A 381 -19.72 -3.03 -7.02
C LEU A 381 -19.83 -4.38 -6.31
N LEU A 382 -19.80 -4.39 -4.98
CA LEU A 382 -20.08 -5.59 -4.19
C LEU A 382 -21.60 -5.76 -4.08
N LYS A 383 -22.11 -6.89 -4.60
CA LYS A 383 -23.54 -7.19 -4.72
C LYS A 383 -23.94 -8.28 -3.71
N PRO A 384 -24.66 -7.94 -2.63
CA PRO A 384 -25.22 -8.93 -1.72
C PRO A 384 -26.29 -9.77 -2.43
N LYS A 385 -26.52 -10.98 -1.88
CA LYS A 385 -27.65 -11.81 -2.33
C LYS A 385 -29.00 -11.21 -1.97
N SER A 386 -29.06 -10.42 -0.89
CA SER A 386 -30.25 -9.68 -0.49
C SER A 386 -30.47 -8.50 -1.45
N ASN A 387 -31.72 -8.33 -1.89
CA ASN A 387 -32.13 -7.19 -2.74
C ASN A 387 -31.38 -7.06 -4.09
N PRO A 388 -31.34 -8.10 -4.95
CA PRO A 388 -30.57 -8.07 -6.19
C PRO A 388 -31.02 -6.97 -7.16
N SER A 389 -32.30 -6.59 -7.15
CA SER A 389 -32.84 -5.58 -8.07
C SER A 389 -32.22 -4.19 -7.84
N LEU A 390 -32.13 -3.75 -6.57
CA LEU A 390 -31.51 -2.46 -6.24
C LEU A 390 -30.04 -2.38 -6.65
N PHE A 391 -29.27 -3.45 -6.42
CA PHE A 391 -27.86 -3.51 -6.83
C PHE A 391 -27.69 -3.58 -8.35
N ASN A 392 -28.64 -4.17 -9.08
CA ASN A 392 -28.67 -4.09 -10.53
C ASN A 392 -28.93 -2.65 -11.00
N ALA A 393 -29.78 -1.88 -10.31
CA ALA A 393 -30.00 -0.47 -10.60
C ALA A 393 -28.73 0.37 -10.33
N TYR A 394 -28.02 0.13 -9.21
CA TYR A 394 -26.71 0.74 -8.96
C TYR A 394 -25.73 0.42 -10.09
N GLU A 395 -25.59 -0.86 -10.46
CA GLU A 395 -24.68 -1.29 -11.52
C GLU A 395 -25.00 -0.65 -12.87
N LEU A 396 -26.28 -0.56 -13.23
CA LEU A 396 -26.73 0.13 -14.44
C LEU A 396 -26.35 1.62 -14.42
N GLY A 397 -26.55 2.29 -13.28
CA GLY A 397 -26.11 3.67 -13.06
C GLY A 397 -24.60 3.84 -13.23
N MET A 398 -23.83 2.93 -12.63
CA MET A 398 -22.37 2.88 -12.74
C MET A 398 -21.91 2.71 -14.20
N ARG A 399 -22.53 1.78 -14.93
CA ARG A 399 -22.24 1.54 -16.35
C ARG A 399 -22.61 2.74 -17.23
N ARG A 400 -23.71 3.43 -16.93
CA ARG A 400 -24.11 4.68 -17.62
C ARG A 400 -23.14 5.85 -17.37
N ALA A 401 -22.45 5.87 -16.24
CA ALA A 401 -21.41 6.87 -15.94
C ALA A 401 -20.02 6.48 -16.46
N ALA A 402 -19.80 5.20 -16.77
CA ALA A 402 -18.53 4.70 -17.29
C ALA A 402 -18.33 5.06 -18.77
N ASN A 403 -17.09 5.35 -19.14
CA ASN A 403 -16.66 5.47 -20.54
C ASN A 403 -15.71 4.31 -20.89
N ARG A 404 -15.17 4.28 -22.12
CA ARG A 404 -14.26 3.23 -22.61
C ARG A 404 -12.98 2.98 -21.79
N ARG A 405 -12.71 3.79 -20.75
CA ARG A 405 -11.56 3.64 -19.84
C ARG A 405 -11.97 3.38 -18.39
N ILE A 406 -13.25 3.17 -18.12
CA ILE A 406 -13.75 2.81 -16.80
C ILE A 406 -14.41 1.45 -16.96
N GLU A 407 -13.84 0.45 -16.32
CA GLU A 407 -14.35 -0.90 -16.29
C GLU A 407 -15.15 -1.12 -15.01
N ILE A 408 -16.40 -1.57 -15.15
CA ILE A 408 -17.31 -1.83 -14.03
C ILE A 408 -17.41 -3.33 -13.77
N TRP A 409 -17.06 -3.74 -12.55
CA TRP A 409 -17.12 -5.13 -12.09
C TRP A 409 -18.28 -5.30 -11.10
N GLY A 410 -19.38 -5.93 -11.52
CA GLY A 410 -20.39 -6.43 -10.58
C GLY A 410 -19.92 -7.71 -9.93
N VAL A 411 -19.77 -7.72 -8.60
CA VAL A 411 -19.16 -8.84 -7.86
C VAL A 411 -20.14 -9.37 -6.82
N ASP A 412 -20.65 -10.57 -7.06
CA ASP A 412 -21.53 -11.25 -6.10
C ASP A 412 -20.74 -11.73 -4.88
N ILE A 413 -21.15 -11.30 -3.68
CA ILE A 413 -20.39 -11.56 -2.45
C ILE A 413 -20.78 -12.86 -1.74
N GLY A 414 -21.81 -13.58 -2.18
CA GLY A 414 -22.31 -14.76 -1.49
C GLY A 414 -23.04 -14.42 -0.18
N ALA A 415 -23.17 -15.38 0.74
CA ALA A 415 -23.82 -15.18 2.04
C ALA A 415 -22.79 -14.99 3.16
N GLY A 416 -23.06 -14.06 4.07
CA GLY A 416 -22.27 -13.83 5.28
C GLY A 416 -21.08 -12.88 5.12
N ILE A 417 -20.72 -12.24 6.23
CA ILE A 417 -19.70 -11.19 6.31
C ILE A 417 -18.31 -11.69 5.92
N ASP A 418 -17.98 -12.95 6.25
CA ASP A 418 -16.68 -13.54 5.90
C ASP A 418 -16.48 -13.63 4.39
N SER A 419 -17.57 -13.80 3.64
CA SER A 419 -17.54 -13.86 2.19
C SER A 419 -17.27 -12.47 1.58
N GLU A 420 -17.85 -11.43 2.15
CA GLU A 420 -17.59 -10.04 1.77
C GLU A 420 -16.12 -9.65 2.04
N VAL A 421 -15.58 -10.00 3.21
CA VAL A 421 -14.16 -9.79 3.56
C VAL A 421 -13.22 -10.48 2.56
N ARG A 422 -13.50 -11.75 2.22
CA ARG A 422 -12.71 -12.49 1.22
C ARG A 422 -12.75 -11.81 -0.15
N LYS A 423 -13.92 -11.31 -0.57
CA LYS A 423 -14.08 -10.65 -1.86
C LYS A 423 -13.35 -9.31 -1.94
N ILE A 424 -13.35 -8.52 -0.86
CA ILE A 424 -12.53 -7.29 -0.80
C ILE A 424 -11.05 -7.62 -1.01
N ARG A 425 -10.52 -8.62 -0.31
CA ARG A 425 -9.11 -9.05 -0.46
C ARG A 425 -8.79 -9.60 -1.85
N GLU A 426 -9.71 -10.35 -2.44
CA GLU A 426 -9.58 -10.83 -3.83
C GLU A 426 -9.49 -9.65 -4.81
N LEU A 427 -10.31 -8.62 -4.61
CA LEU A 427 -10.29 -7.41 -5.44
C LEU A 427 -9.00 -6.59 -5.28
N ILE A 428 -8.47 -6.47 -4.07
CA ILE A 428 -7.16 -5.86 -3.82
C ILE A 428 -6.08 -6.61 -4.62
N ASN A 429 -6.06 -7.94 -4.55
CA ASN A 429 -5.10 -8.78 -5.28
C ASN A 429 -5.28 -8.71 -6.82
N LYS A 430 -6.47 -8.30 -7.28
CA LYS A 430 -6.77 -8.04 -8.69
C LYS A 430 -6.51 -6.60 -9.09
N ASP A 431 -5.85 -5.80 -8.24
CA ASP A 431 -5.51 -4.40 -8.44
C ASP A 431 -6.74 -3.50 -8.71
N ILE A 432 -7.85 -3.69 -7.99
CA ILE A 432 -9.01 -2.82 -8.13
C ILE A 432 -8.67 -1.35 -7.79
N ASP A 433 -9.22 -0.38 -8.52
CA ASP A 433 -8.98 1.04 -8.20
C ASP A 433 -10.01 1.60 -7.21
N ALA A 434 -11.24 1.10 -7.25
CA ALA A 434 -12.29 1.51 -6.33
C ALA A 434 -13.28 0.38 -6.00
N ILE A 435 -13.82 0.41 -4.78
CA ILE A 435 -14.89 -0.47 -4.31
C ILE A 435 -16.08 0.39 -3.90
N ILE A 436 -17.24 0.06 -4.47
CA ILE A 436 -18.56 0.55 -4.08
C ILE A 436 -19.28 -0.61 -3.38
N LEU A 437 -19.78 -0.38 -2.17
CA LEU A 437 -20.42 -1.42 -1.36
C LEU A 437 -21.51 -0.88 -0.43
N THR A 438 -22.37 -1.78 0.03
CA THR A 438 -23.23 -1.55 1.19
C THR A 438 -22.68 -2.38 2.34
N PRO A 439 -22.11 -1.77 3.39
CA PRO A 439 -21.41 -2.51 4.42
C PRO A 439 -22.39 -3.36 5.24
N ALA A 440 -22.27 -4.68 5.19
CA ALA A 440 -23.11 -5.57 6.00
C ALA A 440 -22.92 -5.35 7.51
N ASN A 441 -21.69 -4.98 7.92
CA ASN A 441 -21.39 -4.57 9.30
C ASN A 441 -20.13 -3.69 9.34
N SER A 442 -20.29 -2.42 9.70
CA SER A 442 -19.20 -1.43 9.74
C SER A 442 -17.99 -1.87 10.58
N LYS A 443 -18.21 -2.54 11.71
CA LYS A 443 -17.13 -2.95 12.62
C LYS A 443 -16.37 -4.16 12.12
N LYS A 444 -17.07 -5.18 11.62
CA LYS A 444 -16.44 -6.42 11.13
C LYS A 444 -15.71 -6.23 9.79
N LEU A 445 -16.18 -5.32 8.94
CA LEU A 445 -15.52 -5.00 7.67
C LEU A 445 -14.31 -4.08 7.82
N ARG A 446 -14.15 -3.42 8.98
CA ARG A 446 -13.14 -2.39 9.22
C ARG A 446 -11.74 -2.82 8.76
N GLN A 447 -11.28 -4.00 9.17
CA GLN A 447 -9.92 -4.46 8.83
C GLN A 447 -9.74 -4.64 7.32
N ALA A 448 -10.71 -5.26 6.64
CA ALA A 448 -10.62 -5.47 5.20
C ALA A 448 -10.67 -4.15 4.41
N LEU A 449 -11.44 -3.18 4.89
CA LEU A 449 -11.50 -1.83 4.32
C LEU A 449 -10.23 -1.01 4.63
N GLU A 450 -9.62 -1.19 5.81
CA GLU A 450 -8.29 -0.65 6.13
C GLU A 450 -7.23 -1.21 5.18
N GLU A 451 -7.23 -2.53 4.94
CA GLU A 451 -6.35 -3.18 3.94
C GLU A 451 -6.57 -2.62 2.53
N ALA A 452 -7.83 -2.41 2.12
CA ALA A 452 -8.16 -1.84 0.81
C ALA A 452 -7.66 -0.39 0.69
N ARG A 453 -7.90 0.45 1.70
CA ARG A 453 -7.38 1.82 1.74
C ARG A 453 -5.85 1.84 1.68
N ASP A 454 -5.21 0.97 2.47
CA ASP A 454 -3.75 0.87 2.55
C ASP A 454 -3.15 0.41 1.21
N ALA A 455 -3.89 -0.40 0.45
CA ALA A 455 -3.58 -0.74 -0.93
C ALA A 455 -3.89 0.36 -1.96
N GLY A 456 -4.47 1.49 -1.55
CA GLY A 456 -4.84 2.61 -2.42
C GLY A 456 -6.15 2.48 -3.17
N VAL A 457 -7.05 1.61 -2.68
CA VAL A 457 -8.40 1.47 -3.21
C VAL A 457 -9.30 2.59 -2.71
N ALA A 458 -9.99 3.27 -3.63
CA ALA A 458 -11.02 4.25 -3.30
C ALA A 458 -12.28 3.55 -2.80
N ILE A 459 -12.76 3.89 -1.60
CA ILE A 459 -13.93 3.25 -0.98
C ILE A 459 -15.11 4.21 -0.97
N ILE A 460 -16.26 3.77 -1.48
CA ILE A 460 -17.53 4.50 -1.45
C ILE A 460 -18.63 3.58 -0.93
N THR A 461 -19.47 4.07 -0.03
CA THR A 461 -20.63 3.30 0.44
C THR A 461 -21.94 3.79 -0.17
N VAL A 462 -22.87 2.86 -0.39
CA VAL A 462 -24.22 3.12 -0.88
C VAL A 462 -25.25 2.42 0.01
N ASP A 463 -26.47 2.95 0.09
CA ASP A 463 -27.61 2.42 0.89
C ASP A 463 -27.42 2.46 2.42
N TYR A 464 -26.26 2.04 2.92
CA TYR A 464 -25.88 2.21 4.31
C TYR A 464 -24.48 2.83 4.40
N CYS A 465 -24.33 3.82 5.27
CA CYS A 465 -23.05 4.46 5.52
C CYS A 465 -22.27 3.72 6.62
N LEU A 466 -20.94 3.76 6.53
CA LEU A 466 -20.09 3.42 7.67
C LEU A 466 -20.34 4.38 8.84
N ASP A 467 -20.11 3.89 10.06
CA ASP A 467 -20.13 4.72 11.27
C ASP A 467 -19.16 5.91 11.11
N ASP A 468 -19.55 7.11 11.54
CA ASP A 468 -18.77 8.34 11.28
C ASP A 468 -17.32 8.29 11.77
N GLY A 469 -17.06 7.58 12.88
CA GLY A 469 -15.70 7.38 13.42
C GLY A 469 -14.82 6.48 12.55
N ILE A 470 -15.43 5.58 11.77
CA ILE A 470 -14.76 4.68 10.83
C ILE A 470 -14.68 5.34 9.45
N ALA A 471 -15.77 5.96 8.99
CA ALA A 471 -15.93 6.49 7.65
C ALA A 471 -14.89 7.54 7.28
N LYS A 472 -14.63 8.51 8.18
CA LYS A 472 -13.72 9.64 7.94
C LYS A 472 -12.31 9.25 7.50
N ASN A 473 -11.86 8.05 7.89
CA ASN A 473 -10.51 7.56 7.64
C ASN A 473 -10.45 6.42 6.62
N LEU A 474 -11.59 5.99 6.06
CA LEU A 474 -11.68 4.83 5.16
C LEU A 474 -12.41 5.13 3.87
N ALA A 475 -13.57 5.79 3.94
CA ALA A 475 -14.41 6.05 2.80
C ALA A 475 -14.26 7.49 2.30
N ILE A 476 -14.39 7.65 0.99
CA ILE A 476 -14.45 8.94 0.31
C ILE A 476 -15.85 9.53 0.42
N ALA A 477 -16.87 8.67 0.35
CA ALA A 477 -18.24 9.06 0.15
C ALA A 477 -19.23 8.06 0.75
N CYS A 478 -20.39 8.56 1.16
CA CYS A 478 -21.60 7.76 1.30
C CYS A 478 -22.78 8.40 0.57
N TYR A 479 -23.51 7.60 -0.21
CA TYR A 479 -24.77 7.98 -0.85
C TYR A 479 -25.92 7.14 -0.31
N ASN A 480 -26.89 7.78 0.34
CA ASN A 480 -28.05 7.10 0.91
C ASN A 480 -29.36 7.80 0.50
N THR A 481 -30.49 7.14 0.66
CA THR A 481 -31.84 7.72 0.66
C THR A 481 -32.39 7.78 2.09
N ASN A 482 -33.38 8.64 2.34
CA ASN A 482 -34.06 8.66 3.63
C ASN A 482 -35.18 7.62 3.68
N SER A 483 -34.85 6.42 4.15
CA SER A 483 -35.79 5.28 4.21
C SER A 483 -37.02 5.53 5.09
N LEU A 484 -36.88 6.31 6.17
CA LEU A 484 -38.02 6.67 7.03
C LEU A 484 -39.02 7.56 6.28
N GLU A 485 -38.51 8.58 5.57
CA GLU A 485 -39.37 9.49 4.81
C GLU A 485 -39.99 8.80 3.60
N MET A 486 -39.27 7.88 2.94
CA MET A 486 -39.84 7.02 1.89
C MET A 486 -41.07 6.23 2.36
N GLY A 487 -41.01 5.67 3.58
CA GLY A 487 -42.15 5.02 4.21
C GLY A 487 -43.31 5.97 4.47
N ARG A 488 -43.02 7.16 5.02
CA ARG A 488 -44.04 8.20 5.26
C ARG A 488 -44.71 8.65 3.98
N ASP A 489 -43.94 8.92 2.94
CA ASP A 489 -44.46 9.35 1.64
C ASP A 489 -45.31 8.27 1.00
N SER A 490 -44.96 6.98 1.17
CA SER A 490 -45.83 5.89 0.73
C SER A 490 -47.22 5.93 1.36
N GLY A 491 -47.33 6.31 2.65
CA GLY A 491 -48.62 6.50 3.31
C GLY A 491 -49.36 7.77 2.87
N LYS A 492 -48.63 8.87 2.61
CA LYS A 492 -49.21 10.10 2.04
C LYS A 492 -49.80 9.85 0.65
N GLU A 493 -49.10 9.13 -0.21
CA GLU A 493 -49.59 8.77 -1.56
C GLU A 493 -50.81 7.84 -1.48
N LEU A 494 -50.80 6.88 -0.54
CA LEU A 494 -51.97 6.05 -0.26
C LEU A 494 -53.19 6.91 0.13
N LYS A 495 -53.02 7.88 1.02
CA LYS A 495 -54.10 8.82 1.41
C LYS A 495 -54.66 9.56 0.19
N GLN A 496 -53.79 10.13 -0.65
CA GLN A 496 -54.20 10.87 -1.83
C GLN A 496 -54.94 9.97 -2.83
N TRP A 497 -54.44 8.76 -3.04
CA TRP A 497 -55.08 7.78 -3.91
C TRP A 497 -56.48 7.39 -3.42
N ILE A 498 -56.65 7.14 -2.12
CA ILE A 498 -57.96 6.84 -1.52
C ILE A 498 -58.93 8.00 -1.75
N GLN A 499 -58.50 9.24 -1.49
CA GLN A 499 -59.34 10.43 -1.68
C GLN A 499 -59.79 10.60 -3.14
N LYS A 500 -58.90 10.32 -4.10
CA LYS A 500 -59.18 10.43 -5.54
C LYS A 500 -60.17 9.36 -6.04
N ASN A 501 -60.08 8.15 -5.49
CA ASN A 501 -60.73 6.94 -6.00
C ASN A 501 -61.93 6.44 -5.19
N ARG A 502 -62.22 7.06 -4.03
CA ARG A 502 -63.40 6.75 -3.23
C ARG A 502 -64.67 6.87 -4.09
N GLY A 503 -65.46 5.79 -4.14
CA GLY A 503 -66.68 5.71 -4.95
C GLY A 503 -66.46 5.54 -6.46
N LYS A 504 -65.22 5.29 -6.92
CA LYS A 504 -64.88 5.05 -8.34
C LYS A 504 -64.19 3.70 -8.58
N HIS A 505 -63.41 3.23 -7.61
CA HIS A 505 -62.62 2.00 -7.76
C HIS A 505 -63.37 0.77 -7.16
N PRO A 506 -63.30 -0.42 -7.80
CA PRO A 506 -64.03 -1.62 -7.37
C PRO A 506 -63.85 -2.05 -5.92
N ILE A 507 -62.67 -1.80 -5.33
CA ILE A 507 -62.42 -2.12 -3.90
C ILE A 507 -63.33 -1.36 -2.93
N PHE A 508 -64.03 -0.31 -3.40
CA PHE A 508 -65.00 0.47 -2.63
C PHE A 508 -66.45 0.13 -2.96
N GLU A 509 -66.72 -0.75 -3.94
CA GLU A 509 -68.09 -1.04 -4.42
C GLU A 509 -68.94 -1.77 -3.38
N ASP A 510 -68.33 -2.55 -2.49
CA ASP A 510 -69.05 -3.52 -1.67
C ASP A 510 -69.25 -3.13 -0.20
N ASN A 511 -68.99 -1.88 0.22
CA ASN A 511 -69.00 -1.62 1.66
C ASN A 511 -69.54 -0.28 2.16
N GLN A 512 -70.54 -0.43 3.01
CA GLN A 512 -70.90 0.46 4.10
C GLN A 512 -69.81 0.55 5.21
N GLN A 513 -68.62 -0.02 5.01
CA GLN A 513 -67.50 0.08 5.95
C GLN A 513 -66.76 1.42 5.77
N GLN A 514 -66.66 2.16 6.87
CA GLN A 514 -65.82 3.37 6.96
C GLN A 514 -64.31 3.05 6.97
N THR A 515 -63.93 1.80 7.24
CA THR A 515 -62.55 1.37 7.46
C THR A 515 -62.01 0.58 6.27
N ILE A 516 -60.81 0.94 5.81
CA ILE A 516 -60.07 0.30 4.73
C ILE A 516 -59.01 -0.63 5.33
N HIS A 517 -58.95 -1.85 4.83
CA HIS A 517 -58.09 -2.91 5.36
C HIS A 517 -56.82 -3.10 4.54
N ILE A 518 -55.69 -3.07 5.24
CA ILE A 518 -54.34 -3.12 4.68
C ILE A 518 -53.63 -4.39 5.16
N ALA A 519 -53.01 -5.11 4.24
CA ALA A 519 -52.06 -6.18 4.53
C ALA A 519 -50.62 -5.70 4.30
N LEU A 520 -49.70 -6.15 5.14
CA LEU A 520 -48.28 -5.84 5.02
C LEU A 520 -47.53 -7.05 4.44
N VAL A 521 -46.80 -6.84 3.34
CA VAL A 521 -45.78 -7.79 2.89
C VAL A 521 -44.45 -7.14 3.23
N ASP A 522 -43.74 -7.66 4.22
CA ASP A 522 -42.51 -7.06 4.71
C ASP A 522 -41.29 -7.95 4.45
N GLY A 523 -40.17 -7.31 4.09
CA GLY A 523 -38.90 -7.95 3.77
C GLY A 523 -38.05 -8.33 5.01
N ALA A 524 -38.49 -7.98 6.21
CA ALA A 524 -37.69 -8.08 7.41
C ALA A 524 -37.67 -9.51 8.00
N SER A 525 -36.47 -10.03 8.28
CA SER A 525 -36.29 -10.95 9.40
C SER A 525 -36.78 -10.21 10.66
N HIS A 526 -37.67 -10.80 11.44
CA HIS A 526 -38.46 -10.20 12.54
C HIS A 526 -37.68 -9.47 13.68
N ASP A 527 -36.37 -9.25 13.55
CA ASP A 527 -35.48 -8.87 14.64
C ASP A 527 -34.75 -7.52 14.43
N GLY A 528 -35.14 -6.69 13.44
CA GLY A 528 -34.41 -5.48 13.07
C GLY A 528 -35.28 -4.23 12.86
N TYR A 529 -34.81 -3.09 13.38
CA TYR A 529 -35.32 -1.75 13.08
C TYR A 529 -35.46 -1.53 11.57
N TYR A 530 -36.69 -1.35 11.07
CA TYR A 530 -37.01 -1.23 9.64
C TYR A 530 -37.62 0.15 9.31
N PRO A 531 -36.83 1.11 8.81
CA PRO A 531 -37.29 2.50 8.69
C PRO A 531 -38.46 2.71 7.72
N TYR A 532 -38.55 1.90 6.64
CA TYR A 532 -39.65 2.00 5.67
C TYR A 532 -41.00 1.70 6.34
N LEU A 533 -41.09 0.58 7.08
CA LEU A 533 -42.30 0.19 7.79
C LEU A 533 -42.62 1.18 8.91
N GLU A 534 -41.62 1.62 9.68
CA GLU A 534 -41.82 2.64 10.72
C GLU A 534 -42.42 3.92 10.13
N GLY A 535 -41.88 4.39 8.99
CA GLY A 535 -42.38 5.58 8.30
C GLY A 535 -43.82 5.39 7.81
N PHE A 536 -44.12 4.24 7.22
CA PHE A 536 -45.46 3.92 6.73
C PHE A 536 -46.47 3.87 7.87
N LEU A 537 -46.19 3.12 8.95
CA LEU A 537 -47.07 3.02 10.12
C LEU A 537 -47.31 4.39 10.79
N LYS A 538 -46.28 5.24 10.89
CA LYS A 538 -46.46 6.63 11.37
C LYS A 538 -47.43 7.42 10.49
N SER A 539 -47.34 7.27 9.17
CA SER A 539 -48.26 7.94 8.25
C SER A 539 -49.69 7.41 8.39
N ILE A 540 -49.87 6.10 8.56
CA ILE A 540 -51.19 5.49 8.83
C ILE A 540 -51.82 6.05 10.12
N ASP A 541 -51.04 6.12 11.20
CA ASP A 541 -51.49 6.72 12.47
C ASP A 541 -51.88 8.20 12.32
N GLU A 542 -51.12 8.97 11.55
CA GLU A 542 -51.41 10.37 11.25
C GLU A 542 -52.70 10.51 10.43
N ILE A 543 -52.93 9.65 9.44
CA ILE A 543 -54.16 9.63 8.62
C ILE A 543 -55.38 9.36 9.49
N ASN A 544 -55.32 8.32 10.34
CA ASN A 544 -56.41 7.93 11.24
C ASN A 544 -56.80 9.01 12.24
N LYS A 545 -55.86 9.89 12.63
CA LYS A 545 -56.11 10.98 13.58
C LYS A 545 -56.61 12.27 12.92
N SER A 546 -56.32 12.48 11.64
CA SER A 546 -56.44 13.79 10.98
C SER A 546 -57.37 13.82 9.78
N SER A 547 -58.00 12.71 9.44
CA SER A 547 -58.87 12.61 8.27
C SER A 547 -60.13 11.78 8.55
N ASP A 548 -61.08 11.85 7.63
CA ASP A 548 -62.29 11.04 7.59
C ASP A 548 -62.04 9.60 7.06
N ILE A 549 -60.77 9.23 6.89
CA ILE A 549 -60.32 7.92 6.43
C ILE A 549 -59.90 7.09 7.64
N SER A 550 -60.49 5.90 7.76
CA SER A 550 -60.07 4.90 8.75
C SER A 550 -59.29 3.80 8.04
N LEU A 551 -58.04 3.58 8.44
CA LEU A 551 -57.13 2.57 7.92
C LEU A 551 -56.78 1.58 9.04
N LYS A 552 -56.87 0.28 8.75
CA LYS A 552 -56.53 -0.78 9.70
C LYS A 552 -55.61 -1.79 9.06
N ILE A 553 -54.50 -2.10 9.73
CA ILE A 553 -53.67 -3.25 9.39
C ILE A 553 -54.39 -4.51 9.87
N VAL A 554 -54.71 -5.41 8.94
CA VAL A 554 -55.46 -6.64 9.24
C VAL A 554 -54.62 -7.90 9.14
N ASP A 555 -53.50 -7.84 8.42
CA ASP A 555 -52.61 -8.98 8.23
C ASP A 555 -51.18 -8.55 7.93
N SER A 556 -50.22 -9.46 8.12
CA SER A 556 -48.83 -9.24 7.76
C SER A 556 -48.07 -10.53 7.49
N VAL A 557 -47.21 -10.53 6.48
CA VAL A 557 -46.35 -11.66 6.13
C VAL A 557 -44.91 -11.22 5.91
N GLY A 558 -43.96 -11.98 6.47
CA GLY A 558 -42.53 -11.78 6.29
C GLY A 558 -41.97 -12.58 5.10
N VAL A 559 -41.23 -11.91 4.22
CA VAL A 559 -40.58 -12.49 3.05
C VAL A 559 -39.09 -12.17 3.02
N THR A 560 -38.26 -13.14 2.68
CA THR A 560 -36.78 -13.00 2.65
C THR A 560 -36.17 -13.54 1.36
N GLN A 561 -36.93 -14.35 0.62
CA GLN A 561 -36.51 -15.00 -0.62
C GLN A 561 -37.70 -15.23 -1.56
N GLY A 562 -37.44 -15.43 -2.86
CA GLY A 562 -38.50 -15.49 -3.87
C GLY A 562 -39.48 -16.67 -3.74
N ASN A 563 -39.11 -17.74 -3.04
CA ASN A 563 -40.01 -18.88 -2.74
C ASN A 563 -41.00 -18.58 -1.60
N ASP A 564 -40.85 -17.45 -0.88
CA ASP A 564 -41.83 -17.01 0.11
C ASP A 564 -43.15 -16.52 -0.54
N ILE A 565 -43.26 -16.55 -1.88
CA ILE A 565 -44.49 -16.23 -2.62
C ILE A 565 -45.71 -17.01 -2.14
N ASN A 566 -45.55 -18.26 -1.70
CA ASN A 566 -46.67 -19.07 -1.23
C ASN A 566 -47.27 -18.49 0.05
N LYS A 567 -46.45 -17.93 0.94
CA LYS A 567 -46.93 -17.25 2.15
C LYS A 567 -47.79 -16.03 1.81
N VAL A 568 -47.39 -15.29 0.76
CA VAL A 568 -48.18 -14.15 0.26
C VAL A 568 -49.52 -14.64 -0.29
N LYS A 569 -49.54 -15.71 -1.08
CA LYS A 569 -50.79 -16.29 -1.61
C LYS A 569 -51.71 -16.81 -0.50
N GLU A 570 -51.16 -17.50 0.49
CA GLU A 570 -51.90 -17.99 1.67
C GLU A 570 -52.58 -16.82 2.41
N MET A 571 -51.84 -15.76 2.72
CA MET A 571 -52.39 -14.54 3.34
C MET A 571 -53.55 -13.94 2.53
N LEU A 572 -53.42 -13.86 1.20
CA LEU A 572 -54.47 -13.31 0.32
C LEU A 572 -55.70 -14.22 0.22
N GLN A 573 -55.53 -15.54 0.33
CA GLN A 573 -56.62 -16.51 0.24
C GLN A 573 -57.38 -16.68 1.56
N GLU A 574 -56.69 -16.57 2.69
CA GLU A 574 -57.26 -16.76 4.02
C GLU A 574 -57.99 -15.52 4.53
N ASN A 575 -57.61 -14.34 4.08
CA ASN A 575 -58.16 -13.07 4.54
C ASN A 575 -58.89 -12.31 3.43
N GLY A 576 -60.19 -12.61 3.29
CA GLY A 576 -61.07 -12.00 2.30
C GLY A 576 -61.38 -10.52 2.54
N GLU A 577 -60.94 -9.93 3.65
CA GLU A 577 -61.17 -8.52 3.96
C GLU A 577 -60.06 -7.60 3.44
N ILE A 578 -58.93 -8.15 2.97
CA ILE A 578 -57.81 -7.35 2.48
C ILE A 578 -58.23 -6.59 1.22
N GLN A 579 -57.97 -5.28 1.20
CA GLN A 579 -58.21 -4.42 0.02
C GLN A 579 -56.90 -3.88 -0.55
N ILE A 580 -55.98 -3.49 0.34
CA ILE A 580 -54.72 -2.83 -0.01
C ILE A 580 -53.56 -3.65 0.52
N ILE A 581 -52.50 -3.77 -0.28
CA ILE A 581 -51.26 -4.44 0.09
C ILE A 581 -50.15 -3.41 0.07
N TRP A 582 -49.40 -3.32 1.18
CA TRP A 582 -48.19 -2.52 1.24
C TRP A 582 -46.95 -3.41 1.24
N GLY A 583 -46.07 -3.24 0.25
CA GLY A 583 -44.79 -3.92 0.15
C GLY A 583 -43.64 -3.09 0.69
N GLY A 584 -42.93 -3.60 1.70
CA GLY A 584 -41.90 -2.85 2.42
C GLY A 584 -40.52 -2.77 1.75
N SER A 585 -40.26 -3.61 0.74
CA SER A 585 -38.99 -3.71 0.02
C SER A 585 -39.21 -4.10 -1.44
N ASN A 586 -38.18 -3.97 -2.29
CA ASN A 586 -38.27 -4.42 -3.69
C ASN A 586 -38.78 -5.86 -3.81
N LEU A 587 -38.21 -6.79 -3.02
CA LEU A 587 -38.63 -8.18 -3.02
C LEU A 587 -40.08 -8.34 -2.55
N ALA A 588 -40.46 -7.64 -1.48
CA ALA A 588 -41.79 -7.72 -0.91
C ALA A 588 -42.86 -7.20 -1.87
N THR A 589 -42.64 -6.05 -2.51
CA THR A 589 -43.55 -5.49 -3.50
C THR A 589 -43.61 -6.35 -4.76
N GLU A 590 -42.49 -6.92 -5.21
CA GLU A 590 -42.49 -7.89 -6.33
C GLU A 590 -43.31 -9.14 -6.02
N LEU A 591 -43.15 -9.71 -4.82
CA LEU A 591 -43.91 -10.89 -4.40
C LEU A 591 -45.40 -10.58 -4.19
N ALA A 592 -45.75 -9.38 -3.73
CA ALA A 592 -47.13 -8.93 -3.65
C ALA A 592 -47.77 -8.86 -5.04
N ILE A 593 -47.12 -8.21 -6.01
CA ILE A 593 -47.60 -8.11 -7.40
C ILE A 593 -47.78 -9.51 -7.98
N LYS A 594 -46.74 -10.34 -7.89
CA LYS A 594 -46.76 -11.68 -8.47
C LYS A 594 -47.77 -12.59 -7.79
N GLY A 595 -47.95 -12.48 -6.47
CA GLY A 595 -48.95 -13.24 -5.73
C GLY A 595 -50.37 -12.96 -6.22
N VAL A 596 -50.69 -11.67 -6.45
CA VAL A 596 -52.00 -11.25 -6.99
C VAL A 596 -52.18 -11.70 -8.45
N GLU A 597 -51.16 -11.55 -9.29
CA GLU A 597 -51.18 -11.99 -10.70
C GLU A 597 -51.33 -13.52 -10.82
N ASP A 598 -50.59 -14.30 -10.04
CA ASP A 598 -50.67 -15.76 -10.05
C ASP A 598 -52.06 -16.28 -9.63
N LEU A 599 -52.84 -15.48 -8.90
CA LEU A 599 -54.21 -15.78 -8.49
C LEU A 599 -55.27 -15.23 -9.47
N GLY A 600 -54.87 -14.41 -10.45
CA GLY A 600 -55.78 -13.71 -11.36
C GLY A 600 -56.69 -12.71 -10.65
N TRP A 601 -56.18 -12.07 -9.60
CA TRP A 601 -56.93 -11.20 -8.69
C TRP A 601 -56.56 -9.71 -8.81
N GLU A 602 -56.07 -9.29 -9.97
CA GLU A 602 -55.55 -7.93 -10.23
C GLU A 602 -56.58 -6.83 -9.97
N LYS A 603 -57.87 -7.12 -10.12
CA LYS A 603 -58.96 -6.17 -9.85
C LYS A 603 -59.44 -6.16 -8.39
N LYS A 604 -59.03 -7.15 -7.59
CA LYS A 604 -59.45 -7.29 -6.18
C LYS A 604 -58.56 -6.52 -5.21
N PHE A 605 -57.28 -6.36 -5.55
CA PHE A 605 -56.28 -5.79 -4.66
C PHE A 605 -55.58 -4.60 -5.29
N VAL A 606 -55.13 -3.70 -4.43
CA VAL A 606 -54.36 -2.52 -4.80
C VAL A 606 -53.03 -2.52 -4.06
N ILE A 607 -51.94 -2.31 -4.79
CA ILE A 607 -50.57 -2.51 -4.29
C ILE A 607 -49.82 -1.19 -4.27
N PHE A 608 -49.26 -0.87 -3.11
CA PHE A 608 -48.33 0.24 -2.89
C PHE A 608 -47.03 -0.33 -2.35
N GLY A 609 -45.87 0.25 -2.71
CA GLY A 609 -44.66 -0.16 -2.01
C GLY A 609 -43.35 0.40 -2.51
N ILE A 610 -42.29 -0.05 -1.84
CA ILE A 610 -40.90 0.26 -2.18
C ILE A 610 -40.48 -0.64 -3.34
N LEU A 611 -40.18 -0.03 -4.48
CA LEU A 611 -39.81 -0.79 -5.67
C LEU A 611 -38.86 0.04 -6.54
N ASP A 612 -37.80 -0.58 -7.06
CA ASP A 612 -36.86 0.07 -7.97
C ASP A 612 -37.47 0.20 -9.37
N LEU A 613 -37.27 1.36 -10.00
CA LEU A 613 -37.84 1.61 -11.31
C LEU A 613 -37.07 0.87 -12.41
N SER A 614 -37.77 -0.02 -13.13
CA SER A 614 -37.31 -0.66 -14.37
C SER A 614 -38.31 -0.42 -15.51
N ARG A 615 -37.93 -0.71 -16.75
CA ARG A 615 -38.84 -0.54 -17.90
C ARG A 615 -40.12 -1.36 -17.75
N ASP A 616 -40.00 -2.60 -17.28
CA ASP A 616 -41.16 -3.49 -17.12
C ASP A 616 -42.03 -3.06 -15.94
N LYS A 617 -41.42 -2.65 -14.82
CA LYS A 617 -42.13 -2.15 -13.64
C LYS A 617 -42.83 -0.81 -13.92
N GLY A 618 -42.19 0.09 -14.69
CA GLY A 618 -42.79 1.36 -15.11
C GLY A 618 -43.97 1.17 -16.05
N LYS A 619 -43.89 0.20 -16.99
CA LYS A 619 -45.04 -0.20 -17.81
C LYS A 619 -46.17 -0.77 -16.96
N LYS A 620 -45.85 -1.65 -15.98
CA LYS A 620 -46.85 -2.17 -15.04
C LYS A 620 -47.49 -1.06 -14.21
N LEU A 621 -46.74 -0.08 -13.74
CA LEU A 621 -47.29 1.04 -12.97
C LEU A 621 -48.27 1.87 -13.81
N THR A 622 -47.94 2.11 -15.08
CA THR A 622 -48.73 2.96 -15.98
C THR A 622 -49.85 2.22 -16.72
N ASP A 623 -49.96 0.89 -16.54
CA ASP A 623 -51.08 0.11 -17.03
C ASP A 623 -52.28 0.27 -16.09
N GLY A 624 -53.38 0.83 -16.59
CA GLY A 624 -54.60 1.05 -15.83
C GLY A 624 -55.29 -0.22 -15.32
N ASN A 625 -54.93 -1.41 -15.83
CA ASN A 625 -55.42 -2.69 -15.32
C ASN A 625 -54.50 -3.32 -14.25
N SER A 626 -53.35 -2.71 -13.98
CA SER A 626 -52.38 -3.22 -13.02
C SER A 626 -52.84 -2.99 -11.58
N PRO A 627 -52.61 -3.96 -10.68
CA PRO A 627 -52.85 -3.75 -9.25
C PRO A 627 -51.84 -2.76 -8.63
N LEU A 628 -50.71 -2.48 -9.31
CA LEU A 628 -49.66 -1.60 -8.80
C LEU A 628 -50.01 -0.11 -8.99
N GLN A 629 -50.16 0.62 -7.88
CA GLN A 629 -50.52 2.04 -7.88
C GLN A 629 -49.38 2.97 -7.51
N LEU A 630 -48.36 2.47 -6.81
CA LEU A 630 -47.23 3.27 -6.34
C LEU A 630 -45.92 2.50 -6.39
N ILE A 631 -44.91 3.17 -6.93
CA ILE A 631 -43.50 2.82 -6.81
C ILE A 631 -42.81 3.94 -6.03
N ILE A 632 -42.23 3.64 -4.87
CA ILE A 632 -41.21 4.51 -4.25
C ILE A 632 -39.83 4.04 -4.73
N ASP A 633 -39.31 4.66 -5.79
CA ASP A 633 -38.01 4.34 -6.37
C ASP A 633 -36.86 4.92 -5.54
N GLN A 634 -35.97 4.03 -5.08
CA GLN A 634 -34.78 4.32 -4.26
C GLN A 634 -33.66 5.08 -5.00
N ALA A 635 -33.92 5.57 -6.22
CA ALA A 635 -32.95 6.29 -7.05
C ALA A 635 -31.65 5.50 -7.32
N GLY A 636 -31.75 4.18 -7.47
CA GLY A 636 -30.58 3.29 -7.63
C GLY A 636 -29.67 3.70 -8.78
N ILE A 637 -30.23 3.99 -9.95
CA ILE A 637 -29.46 4.45 -11.11
C ILE A 637 -28.71 5.76 -10.83
N LYS A 638 -29.34 6.71 -10.12
CA LYS A 638 -28.75 8.02 -9.78
C LYS A 638 -27.60 7.86 -8.79
N ILE A 639 -27.78 7.02 -7.77
CA ILE A 639 -26.74 6.69 -6.78
C ILE A 639 -25.54 6.04 -7.46
N GLY A 640 -25.76 5.03 -8.31
CA GLY A 640 -24.70 4.34 -9.04
C GLY A 640 -23.88 5.29 -9.93
N ARG A 641 -24.55 6.21 -10.64
CA ARG A 641 -23.88 7.27 -11.43
C ARG A 641 -23.00 8.17 -10.56
N LYS A 642 -23.55 8.69 -9.45
CA LYS A 642 -22.82 9.59 -8.54
C LYS A 642 -21.63 8.92 -7.85
N ALA A 643 -21.76 7.64 -7.49
CA ALA A 643 -20.67 6.86 -6.90
C ALA A 643 -19.47 6.73 -7.85
N VAL A 644 -19.70 6.31 -9.10
CA VAL A 644 -18.63 6.20 -10.11
C VAL A 644 -18.00 7.56 -10.44
N LYS A 645 -18.82 8.60 -10.65
CA LYS A 645 -18.31 9.94 -10.95
C LYS A 645 -17.34 10.41 -9.86
N THR A 646 -17.71 10.23 -8.59
CA THR A 646 -16.84 10.57 -7.46
C THR A 646 -15.56 9.74 -7.43
N ALA A 647 -15.67 8.42 -7.55
CA ALA A 647 -14.49 7.55 -7.53
C ALA A 647 -13.49 8.01 -8.59
N VAL A 648 -13.98 8.32 -9.79
CA VAL A 648 -13.16 8.82 -10.90
C VAL A 648 -12.54 10.19 -10.58
N GLU A 649 -13.32 11.16 -10.09
CA GLU A 649 -12.83 12.50 -9.72
C GLU A 649 -11.69 12.41 -8.69
N VAL A 650 -11.82 11.55 -7.68
CA VAL A 650 -10.78 11.34 -6.66
C VAL A 650 -9.57 10.61 -7.23
N LEU A 651 -9.79 9.51 -7.96
CA LEU A 651 -8.70 8.74 -8.58
C LEU A 651 -7.91 9.53 -9.62
N ARG A 652 -8.52 10.57 -10.22
CA ARG A 652 -7.87 11.51 -11.15
C ARG A 652 -7.34 12.78 -10.47
N GLY A 653 -7.59 12.95 -9.17
CA GLY A 653 -7.27 14.15 -8.39
C GLY A 653 -7.86 15.42 -9.01
N GLU A 654 -9.09 15.32 -9.49
CA GLU A 654 -9.99 16.43 -9.82
C GLU A 654 -10.70 16.91 -8.54
N ARG A 655 -10.81 16.02 -7.55
CA ARG A 655 -11.36 16.27 -6.22
C ARG A 655 -10.44 15.71 -5.13
N SER A 656 -10.36 16.37 -3.98
CA SER A 656 -9.66 15.83 -2.81
C SER A 656 -10.41 14.64 -2.22
N GLY A 657 -9.71 13.53 -2.02
CA GLY A 657 -10.20 12.35 -1.30
C GLY A 657 -10.16 12.46 0.23
N GLU A 658 -9.61 13.55 0.80
CA GLU A 658 -9.42 13.71 2.25
C GLU A 658 -10.70 14.11 2.99
N LYS A 659 -11.72 14.59 2.28
CA LYS A 659 -12.99 15.00 2.87
C LYS A 659 -14.05 13.92 2.62
N TYR A 660 -14.26 13.05 3.60
CA TYR A 660 -15.43 12.19 3.62
C TYR A 660 -16.70 13.05 3.55
N TYR A 661 -17.61 12.68 2.65
CA TYR A 661 -18.89 13.34 2.53
C TYR A 661 -20.04 12.32 2.53
N LYS A 662 -21.08 12.63 3.29
CA LYS A 662 -22.33 11.88 3.33
C LYS A 662 -23.40 12.72 2.63
N LYS A 663 -24.11 12.14 1.67
CA LYS A 663 -25.15 12.84 0.91
C LYS A 663 -26.39 12.00 0.78
N ASP A 664 -27.50 12.56 1.24
CA ASP A 664 -28.82 12.02 0.95
C ASP A 664 -29.19 12.34 -0.50
N VAL A 665 -29.63 11.32 -1.22
CA VAL A 665 -30.06 11.38 -2.62
C VAL A 665 -31.58 11.39 -2.63
N PRO A 666 -32.22 12.35 -3.34
CA PRO A 666 -33.67 12.33 -3.51
C PRO A 666 -34.14 11.05 -4.20
N TYR A 667 -35.17 10.41 -3.64
CA TYR A 667 -35.90 9.27 -4.20
C TYR A 667 -37.11 9.76 -5.02
N ASN A 668 -37.77 8.84 -5.73
CA ASN A 668 -38.88 9.19 -6.61
C ASN A 668 -40.16 8.44 -6.22
N PRO A 669 -41.15 9.08 -5.58
CA PRO A 669 -42.51 8.55 -5.56
C PRO A 669 -43.11 8.68 -6.97
N LEU A 670 -43.68 7.59 -7.47
CA LEU A 670 -44.22 7.44 -8.82
C LEU A 670 -45.56 6.72 -8.76
N THR A 671 -46.60 7.35 -9.28
CA THR A 671 -47.97 6.83 -9.36
C THR A 671 -48.35 6.51 -10.81
N GLN A 672 -49.56 6.01 -11.03
CA GLN A 672 -50.07 5.78 -12.39
C GLN A 672 -50.21 7.08 -13.21
N ASP A 673 -50.35 8.24 -12.55
CA ASP A 673 -50.46 9.55 -13.21
C ASP A 673 -49.10 10.09 -13.70
N ASP A 674 -47.99 9.45 -13.32
CA ASP A 674 -46.62 9.92 -13.56
C ASP A 674 -45.98 9.35 -14.85
N GLU A 675 -46.75 9.05 -15.91
CA GLU A 675 -46.21 8.40 -17.12
C GLU A 675 -45.00 9.14 -17.72
N ASP A 676 -45.09 10.47 -17.83
CA ASP A 676 -44.02 11.30 -18.37
C ASP A 676 -42.76 11.27 -17.48
N LYS A 677 -42.93 11.34 -16.17
CA LYS A 677 -41.83 11.27 -15.18
C LYS A 677 -41.17 9.89 -15.17
N VAL A 678 -41.96 8.82 -15.26
CA VAL A 678 -41.47 7.43 -15.43
C VAL A 678 -40.63 7.34 -16.71
N ARG A 679 -41.10 7.91 -17.83
CA ARG A 679 -40.39 7.92 -19.10
C ARG A 679 -39.07 8.70 -19.03
N GLU A 680 -39.06 9.87 -18.37
CA GLU A 680 -37.86 10.70 -18.16
C GLU A 680 -36.77 9.92 -17.38
N LEU A 681 -37.14 9.36 -16.23
CA LEU A 681 -36.23 8.60 -15.37
C LEU A 681 -35.64 7.36 -16.07
N LEU A 682 -36.44 6.65 -16.86
CA LEU A 682 -35.99 5.44 -17.60
C LEU A 682 -35.05 5.77 -18.76
N ASN A 683 -35.34 6.83 -19.50
CA ASN A 683 -34.53 7.28 -20.64
C ASN A 683 -33.25 8.01 -20.21
N GLY A 684 -33.15 8.38 -18.94
CA GLY A 684 -31.93 8.95 -18.37
C GLY A 684 -31.63 10.36 -18.84
N VAL A 685 -32.65 11.07 -19.33
CA VAL A 685 -32.62 12.51 -19.56
C VAL A 685 -32.85 13.14 -18.19
N ASP A 686 -31.80 13.28 -17.38
CA ASP A 686 -31.87 14.26 -16.28
C ASP A 686 -31.88 15.62 -16.97
N SER A 687 -33.01 16.33 -16.94
CA SER A 687 -33.15 17.68 -17.47
C SER A 687 -32.37 18.76 -16.67
N SER A 688 -31.56 18.35 -15.68
CA SER A 688 -30.95 19.26 -14.69
C SER A 688 -29.53 18.88 -14.23
N ASP A 689 -28.61 18.52 -15.12
CA ASP A 689 -27.16 18.50 -14.80
C ASP A 689 -26.28 18.85 -16.02
#